data_AF-N6UIA2-F1
#
_entry.id   AF-N6UIA2-F1
#
_cell.length_a   1.000
_cell.length_b   1.000
_cell.length_c   1.000
_cell.angle_alpha   90.00
_cell.angle_beta   90.00
_cell.angle_gamma   90.00
#
_symmetry.space_group_name_H-M   'P 1'
#
loop_
_entity.id
_entity.type
_entity.pdbx_description
1 polymer ?
#
loop_
_entity_poly.entity_id
_entity_poly.type
_entity_poly.pdbx_seq_one_letter_code
_entity_poly.pdbx_strand_id
1 'polypeptide(L)'
;MDRKPIRKLSQEVINRIAAGEVIQRPANALKELIENSLDAKASNIQVTVKNGGLKLLQIQDNGTGIRKEDFEIVCERFTTSKLQEFEDLHKISTYGFRGEALASISHVAHLTIISKTKNDICAYQAEYCDSKLKAKPKPLAGNQGTIITVEDLFYNMNVRRNALRSPAEEYQKISDVVTKYAIHNALVGFALKKHGANNDIRTPVNSTHVENIRLIYGSSIARELLDFNLENDNLQFSCSGYMTNVNYSTKKFQFLLFINHRLVESPSLKKCIDAVYQTYLPKNSHPFVYLSLELNPNNVDINVHPTKHEVHFLNETQVVESIATALEQKLLGSNSSRVFYTQSKLPGLQIETRETLRDKDDSRKVAESPKYTVRTDSNLQKLDKFFDVSRKNIFPDKPQDANVSLTEAEYDKHHAHFLQQQESFEDRCLDKTVQDLNDSPAKAATEQPSNDAADKSNVVSLQSQISASQEAKKCEKPLSKHLIKKITRVDTKLTSVLQLRKSVEENCHRTLRETFAQHVFVGSISPSQALIQYNTQLLLCNTKLILEELFYQLVLYNFQNFDCYRFENAMPIKDLALLGLDLPDTGWTEEDGPKEELAVRISEILTEKGPMLREYFSINIGPNGMLQSLPILLENYIPNPLGVPLYLIRLATEVDWEEEKKCFDSFARETAMFYANVSSDTDENGKSWKWVTEYVLYPALKEYFIPSRRFTQNAAILEIANLPNLYKLFGKLINVDVPKTPNILAQTAEVIERGNFSYFYVYSGRPIVLNLTSILGDADLYISETVKAPTYDPETYSLHSATCGDDVVEVPESFEFPLAVGVYGYAETSVFLLQVQENPSFPYAHKRWVVIKKELLDVKEPASEEVGNSDSAEAAFKHRVKKKRSKRSSSMSSIYSVLEVLQLIFL
;
A
#
# COMPACT_ATOMS: atom_id res chain seq x y z
N MET A 1 38.40 -17.68 -9.05
CA MET A 1 38.31 -17.64 -7.57
C MET A 1 37.73 -18.95 -7.10
N ASP A 2 38.49 -19.74 -6.35
CA ASP A 2 37.95 -20.94 -5.71
C ASP A 2 36.86 -20.57 -4.72
N ARG A 3 35.68 -21.19 -4.87
CA ARG A 3 34.58 -21.01 -3.93
C ARG A 3 35.03 -21.54 -2.56
N LYS A 4 34.90 -20.70 -1.51
CA LYS A 4 35.18 -21.16 -0.14
C LYS A 4 34.30 -22.36 0.18
N PRO A 5 34.85 -23.43 0.79
CA PRO A 5 34.06 -24.59 1.18
C PRO A 5 33.06 -24.20 2.27
N ILE A 6 31.86 -24.80 2.24
CA ILE A 6 30.85 -24.65 3.28
C ILE A 6 31.43 -25.21 4.58
N ARG A 7 31.36 -24.43 5.68
CA ARG A 7 31.87 -24.82 7.00
C ARG A 7 30.82 -24.54 8.08
N LYS A 8 30.81 -25.37 9.12
CA LYS A 8 30.00 -25.10 10.32
C LYS A 8 30.53 -23.85 11.01
N LEU A 9 29.61 -22.95 11.40
CA LEU A 9 29.95 -21.80 12.23
C LEU A 9 30.32 -22.27 13.64
N SER A 10 31.16 -21.50 14.33
CA SER A 10 31.45 -21.77 15.74
C SER A 10 30.22 -21.46 16.60
N GLN A 11 30.05 -22.20 17.70
CA GLN A 11 28.89 -22.04 18.58
C GLN A 11 28.77 -20.63 19.15
N GLU A 12 29.91 -19.97 19.43
CA GLU A 12 29.95 -18.58 19.89
C GLU A 12 29.35 -17.62 18.85
N VAL A 13 29.68 -17.80 17.57
CA VAL A 13 29.11 -16.99 16.47
C VAL A 13 27.61 -17.25 16.33
N ILE A 14 27.18 -18.51 16.38
CA ILE A 14 25.75 -18.88 16.31
C ILE A 14 24.97 -18.23 17.45
N ASN A 15 25.47 -18.34 18.68
CA ASN A 15 24.79 -17.77 19.85
C ASN A 15 24.74 -16.25 19.79
N ARG A 16 25.81 -15.58 19.32
CA ARG A 16 25.80 -14.12 19.14
C ARG A 16 24.83 -13.65 18.07
N ILE A 17 24.77 -14.35 16.93
CA ILE A 17 23.81 -14.03 15.86
C ILE A 17 22.38 -14.15 16.41
N ALA A 18 22.06 -15.29 17.00
CA ALA A 18 20.72 -15.56 17.55
C ALA A 18 20.36 -14.62 18.72
N ALA A 19 21.30 -14.31 19.63
CA ALA A 19 21.08 -13.33 20.69
C ALA A 19 20.75 -11.94 20.13
N GLY A 20 21.34 -11.59 18.98
CA GLY A 20 21.07 -10.37 18.25
C GLY A 20 19.72 -10.29 17.56
N GLU A 21 19.10 -11.43 17.26
CA GLU A 21 17.74 -11.52 16.69
C GLU A 21 16.68 -11.35 17.78
N VAL A 22 16.92 -11.97 18.95
CA VAL A 22 16.04 -11.90 20.13
C VAL A 22 16.10 -10.51 20.77
N ILE A 23 17.31 -9.99 21.03
CA ILE A 23 17.50 -8.68 21.67
C ILE A 23 17.99 -7.66 20.63
N GLN A 24 17.03 -6.96 20.04
CA GLN A 24 17.32 -5.92 19.04
C GLN A 24 17.61 -4.55 19.67
N ARG A 25 16.97 -4.24 20.81
CA ARG A 25 17.01 -2.94 21.50
C ARG A 25 16.89 -3.10 23.02
N PRO A 26 17.33 -2.10 23.83
CA PRO A 26 17.15 -2.09 25.28
C PRO A 26 15.70 -2.34 25.74
N ALA A 27 14.70 -1.80 25.02
CA ALA A 27 13.29 -1.98 25.35
C ALA A 27 12.82 -3.46 25.25
N ASN A 28 13.38 -4.23 24.31
CA ASN A 28 13.05 -5.66 24.18
C ASN A 28 13.64 -6.47 25.34
N ALA A 29 14.88 -6.15 25.75
CA ALA A 29 15.48 -6.75 26.93
C ALA A 29 14.65 -6.43 28.19
N LEU A 30 14.22 -5.18 28.33
CA LEU A 30 13.37 -4.77 29.45
C LEU A 30 12.02 -5.50 29.45
N LYS A 31 11.37 -5.66 28.30
CA LYS A 31 10.11 -6.42 28.16
C LYS A 31 10.26 -7.83 28.73
N GLU A 32 11.27 -8.58 28.28
CA GLU A 32 11.53 -9.95 28.75
C GLU A 32 11.87 -9.99 30.25
N LEU A 33 12.57 -8.99 30.78
CA LEU A 33 12.90 -8.90 32.20
C LEU A 33 11.66 -8.58 33.07
N ILE A 34 10.77 -7.71 32.62
CA ILE A 34 9.48 -7.42 33.27
C ILE A 34 8.61 -8.67 33.27
N GLU A 35 8.49 -9.35 32.13
CA GLU A 35 7.76 -10.61 31.98
C GLU A 35 8.29 -11.69 32.95
N ASN A 36 9.60 -11.82 33.11
CA ASN A 36 10.20 -12.73 34.10
C ASN A 36 9.87 -12.33 35.55
N SER A 37 9.80 -11.03 35.84
CA SER A 37 9.43 -10.53 37.17
C SER A 37 7.96 -10.83 37.49
N LEU A 38 7.07 -10.69 36.50
CA LEU A 38 5.65 -11.03 36.62
C LEU A 38 5.44 -12.53 36.78
N ASP A 39 6.14 -13.37 36.01
CA ASP A 39 6.14 -14.82 36.17
C ASP A 39 6.64 -15.26 37.56
N ALA A 40 7.57 -14.49 38.15
CA ALA A 40 8.05 -14.69 39.53
C ALA A 40 7.09 -14.14 40.61
N LYS A 41 5.87 -13.74 40.23
CA LYS A 41 4.81 -13.19 41.10
C LYS A 41 5.26 -11.94 41.88
N ALA A 42 6.04 -11.08 41.24
CA ALA A 42 6.42 -9.80 41.84
C ALA A 42 5.20 -8.87 42.01
N SER A 43 5.13 -8.19 43.15
CA SER A 43 4.11 -7.17 43.43
C SER A 43 4.62 -5.74 43.27
N ASN A 44 5.94 -5.56 43.17
CA ASN A 44 6.59 -4.27 42.94
C ASN A 44 7.83 -4.45 42.06
N ILE A 45 7.88 -3.69 40.96
CA ILE A 45 8.95 -3.75 39.96
C ILE A 45 9.54 -2.34 39.79
N GLN A 46 10.84 -2.21 39.99
CA GLN A 46 11.58 -0.95 39.83
C GLN A 46 12.60 -1.07 38.70
N VAL A 47 12.57 -0.13 37.77
CA VAL A 47 13.45 -0.07 36.60
C VAL A 47 14.32 1.17 36.70
N THR A 48 15.63 0.98 36.62
CA THR A 48 16.64 2.04 36.61
C THR A 48 17.39 2.03 35.29
N VAL A 49 17.45 3.18 34.63
CA VAL A 49 18.03 3.30 33.29
C VAL A 49 19.09 4.39 33.24
N LYS A 50 20.22 4.13 32.59
CA LYS A 50 21.28 5.11 32.28
C LYS A 50 21.58 5.11 30.78
N ASN A 51 21.64 6.32 30.20
CA ASN A 51 21.95 6.53 28.78
C ASN A 51 21.06 5.67 27.84
N GLY A 52 19.73 5.73 28.03
CA GLY A 52 18.77 4.97 27.21
C GLY A 52 18.83 3.45 27.38
N GLY A 53 19.47 2.94 28.44
CA GLY A 53 19.62 1.51 28.71
C GLY A 53 20.85 0.89 28.05
N LEU A 54 21.60 1.67 27.26
CA LEU A 54 22.85 1.22 26.63
C LEU A 54 23.98 1.06 27.64
N LYS A 55 24.04 1.95 28.64
CA LYS A 55 25.10 1.90 29.68
C LYS A 55 24.68 1.04 30.88
N LEU A 56 23.44 1.21 31.34
CA LEU A 56 22.89 0.47 32.47
C LEU A 56 21.38 0.32 32.28
N LEU A 57 20.91 -0.92 32.33
CA LEU A 57 19.52 -1.29 32.49
C LEU A 57 19.41 -2.23 33.70
N GLN A 58 18.79 -1.76 34.76
CA GLN A 58 18.61 -2.53 35.98
C GLN A 58 17.13 -2.68 36.28
N ILE A 59 16.70 -3.91 36.58
CA ILE A 59 15.38 -4.22 37.10
C ILE A 59 15.53 -4.81 38.50
N GLN A 60 14.63 -4.41 39.40
CA GLN A 60 14.53 -4.92 40.76
C GLN A 60 13.09 -5.31 41.01
N ASP A 61 12.87 -6.56 41.38
CA ASP A 61 11.58 -7.11 41.76
C ASP A 61 11.59 -7.64 43.19
N ASN A 62 10.40 -7.90 43.72
CA ASN A 62 10.18 -8.57 45.00
C ASN A 62 9.51 -9.94 44.83
N GLY A 63 9.76 -10.62 43.72
CA GLY A 63 9.20 -11.93 43.40
C GLY A 63 9.80 -13.06 44.24
N THR A 64 9.60 -14.30 43.82
CA THR A 64 10.06 -15.51 44.54
C THR A 64 11.58 -15.70 44.60
N GLY A 65 12.32 -15.00 43.75
CA GLY A 65 13.78 -15.16 43.63
C GLY A 65 14.21 -16.44 42.89
N ILE A 66 15.52 -16.58 42.71
CA ILE A 66 16.22 -17.70 42.07
C ILE A 66 17.00 -18.45 43.14
N ARG A 67 16.92 -19.79 43.14
CA ARG A 67 17.63 -20.61 44.12
C ARG A 67 19.13 -20.60 43.87
N LYS A 68 19.92 -20.77 44.92
CA LYS A 68 21.39 -20.71 44.85
C LYS A 68 21.97 -21.71 43.85
N GLU A 69 21.44 -22.93 43.84
CA GLU A 69 21.84 -24.02 42.95
C GLU A 69 21.56 -23.72 41.47
N ASP A 70 20.54 -22.92 41.17
CA ASP A 70 20.14 -22.61 39.79
C ASP A 70 21.03 -21.53 39.15
N PHE A 71 21.85 -20.81 39.94
CA PHE A 71 22.76 -19.78 39.41
C PHE A 71 23.79 -20.33 38.42
N GLU A 72 24.10 -21.63 38.46
CA GLU A 72 25.03 -22.22 37.48
C GLU A 72 24.41 -22.31 36.09
N ILE A 73 23.09 -22.55 36.01
CA ILE A 73 22.38 -22.88 34.77
C ILE A 73 21.39 -21.79 34.30
N VAL A 74 21.06 -20.79 35.13
CA VAL A 74 20.01 -19.79 34.85
C VAL A 74 20.24 -18.96 33.58
N CYS A 75 21.50 -18.81 33.16
CA CYS A 75 21.84 -18.12 31.91
C CYS A 75 22.17 -19.08 30.77
N GLU A 76 22.06 -20.39 30.95
CA GLU A 76 22.23 -21.35 29.86
C GLU A 76 21.01 -21.38 28.93
N ARG A 77 21.24 -21.67 27.65
CA ARG A 77 20.15 -21.79 26.68
C ARG A 77 19.28 -23.00 26.99
N PHE A 78 17.98 -22.86 26.75
CA PHE A 78 16.98 -23.91 26.94
C PHE A 78 16.80 -24.35 28.40
N THR A 79 17.23 -23.52 29.35
CA THR A 79 17.01 -23.75 30.78
C THR A 79 15.82 -22.94 31.25
N THR A 80 14.78 -23.61 31.72
CA THR A 80 13.57 -22.95 32.23
C THR A 80 12.91 -23.73 33.35
N SER A 81 12.23 -23.02 34.24
CA SER A 81 11.38 -23.60 35.29
C SER A 81 9.89 -23.63 34.90
N LYS A 82 9.55 -23.20 33.69
CA LYS A 82 8.17 -22.91 33.24
C LYS A 82 7.58 -23.97 32.32
N LEU A 83 8.41 -24.86 31.78
CA LEU A 83 8.03 -25.94 30.87
C LEU A 83 8.81 -27.21 31.22
N GLN A 84 8.14 -28.36 31.27
CA GLN A 84 8.81 -29.66 31.47
C GLN A 84 8.58 -30.58 30.28
N GLU A 85 7.36 -30.63 29.74
CA GLU A 85 7.00 -31.49 28.61
C GLU A 85 6.52 -30.69 27.40
N PHE A 86 6.57 -31.27 26.19
CA PHE A 86 6.12 -30.59 24.97
C PHE A 86 4.62 -30.28 25.00
N GLU A 87 3.81 -31.14 25.62
CA GLU A 87 2.36 -30.95 25.74
C GLU A 87 1.97 -29.74 26.61
N ASP A 88 2.87 -29.31 27.49
CA ASP A 88 2.67 -28.10 28.29
C ASP A 88 2.65 -26.83 27.42
N LEU A 89 3.20 -26.88 26.19
CA LEU A 89 3.22 -25.76 25.23
C LEU A 89 1.81 -25.25 24.91
N HIS A 90 0.81 -26.14 24.92
CA HIS A 90 -0.59 -25.80 24.67
C HIS A 90 -1.32 -25.25 25.91
N LYS A 91 -0.73 -25.36 27.10
CA LYS A 91 -1.33 -24.96 28.40
C LYS A 91 -0.63 -23.74 29.03
N ILE A 92 0.34 -23.14 28.36
CA ILE A 92 1.19 -22.11 28.96
C ILE A 92 0.38 -20.86 29.30
N SER A 93 0.33 -20.54 30.59
CA SER A 93 -0.18 -19.27 31.14
C SER A 93 0.93 -18.29 31.53
N THR A 94 2.21 -18.67 31.34
CA THR A 94 3.37 -17.83 31.68
C THR A 94 3.83 -16.96 30.50
N TYR A 95 4.48 -15.83 30.80
CA TYR A 95 4.97 -14.87 29.80
C TYR A 95 6.21 -15.37 29.04
N GLY A 96 7.05 -16.18 29.68
CA GLY A 96 8.20 -16.83 29.04
C GLY A 96 8.12 -18.37 29.12
N PHE A 97 8.70 -19.08 28.16
CA PHE A 97 8.82 -20.55 28.20
C PHE A 97 10.04 -21.13 27.49
N ARG A 98 10.77 -20.35 26.69
CA ARG A 98 11.90 -20.86 25.88
C ARG A 98 13.22 -21.05 26.62
N GLY A 99 13.40 -20.36 27.76
CA GLY A 99 14.68 -20.39 28.48
C GLY A 99 15.84 -19.71 27.73
N GLU A 100 15.56 -18.68 26.92
CA GLU A 100 16.56 -18.06 26.04
C GLU A 100 16.87 -16.58 26.36
N ALA A 101 16.00 -15.89 27.12
CA ALA A 101 16.09 -14.45 27.31
C ALA A 101 17.37 -14.03 28.04
N LEU A 102 17.63 -14.59 29.23
CA LEU A 102 18.84 -14.27 30.02
C LEU A 102 20.12 -14.73 29.31
N ALA A 103 20.08 -15.90 28.67
CA ALA A 103 21.17 -16.41 27.85
C ALA A 103 21.53 -15.46 26.71
N SER A 104 20.52 -14.93 26.01
CA SER A 104 20.70 -13.97 24.92
C SER A 104 21.25 -12.65 25.42
N ILE A 105 20.72 -12.11 26.52
CA ILE A 105 21.23 -10.88 27.15
C ILE A 105 22.70 -11.05 27.56
N SER A 106 23.07 -12.19 28.16
CA SER A 106 24.45 -12.46 28.57
C SER A 106 25.46 -12.54 27.43
N HIS A 107 25.03 -12.83 26.20
CA HIS A 107 25.92 -12.83 25.01
C HIS A 107 26.14 -11.44 24.43
N VAL A 108 25.28 -10.46 24.73
CA VAL A 108 25.35 -9.11 24.16
C VAL A 108 25.61 -8.01 25.20
N ALA A 109 25.70 -8.37 26.49
CA ALA A 109 25.92 -7.45 27.60
C ALA A 109 26.63 -8.14 28.77
N HIS A 110 27.15 -7.34 29.69
CA HIS A 110 27.61 -7.83 30.98
C HIS A 110 26.41 -7.95 31.92
N LEU A 111 26.11 -9.18 32.35
CA LEU A 111 24.92 -9.50 33.14
C LEU A 111 25.33 -9.82 34.59
N THR A 112 24.71 -9.13 35.55
CA THR A 112 24.84 -9.43 36.98
C THR A 112 23.45 -9.71 37.55
N ILE A 113 23.31 -10.83 38.26
CA ILE A 113 22.08 -11.23 38.93
C ILE A 113 22.33 -11.27 40.43
N ILE A 114 21.49 -10.59 41.20
CA ILE A 114 21.43 -10.68 42.65
C ILE A 114 20.05 -11.22 43.01
N SER A 115 19.96 -12.35 43.70
CA SER A 115 18.65 -12.91 44.07
C SER A 115 18.65 -13.52 45.46
N LYS A 116 17.48 -13.53 46.08
CA LYS A 116 17.23 -14.17 47.38
C LYS A 116 15.87 -14.85 47.35
N THR A 117 15.82 -16.12 47.73
CA THR A 117 14.56 -16.84 47.97
C THR A 117 14.10 -16.70 49.41
N LYS A 118 12.82 -17.01 49.68
CA LYS A 118 12.21 -16.81 51.00
C LYS A 118 12.88 -17.66 52.07
N ASN A 119 13.40 -18.82 51.66
CA ASN A 119 14.03 -19.80 52.53
C ASN A 119 15.53 -19.53 52.74
N ASP A 120 16.14 -18.66 51.94
CA ASP A 120 17.57 -18.36 52.05
C ASP A 120 17.85 -17.29 53.10
N ILE A 121 18.96 -17.45 53.81
CA ILE A 121 19.37 -16.51 54.87
C ILE A 121 19.88 -15.20 54.26
N CYS A 122 20.62 -15.27 53.15
CA CYS A 122 21.26 -14.14 52.46
C CYS A 122 20.98 -14.16 50.96
N ALA A 123 21.23 -13.04 50.28
CA ALA A 123 21.16 -12.98 48.83
C ALA A 123 22.47 -13.49 48.22
N TYR A 124 22.43 -13.93 46.96
CA TYR A 124 23.61 -14.31 46.20
C TYR A 124 23.74 -13.43 44.96
N GLN A 125 24.96 -12.95 44.71
CA GLN A 125 25.34 -12.21 43.51
C GLN A 125 26.16 -13.12 42.59
N ALA A 126 25.84 -13.10 41.30
CA ALA A 126 26.58 -13.81 40.28
C ALA A 126 26.72 -12.97 39.00
N GLU A 127 27.86 -13.11 38.34
CA GLU A 127 28.22 -12.39 37.12
C GLU A 127 28.38 -13.36 35.96
N TYR A 128 27.84 -13.01 34.80
CA TYR A 128 27.78 -13.87 33.62
C TYR A 128 28.44 -13.22 32.41
N CYS A 129 29.05 -14.06 31.57
CA CYS A 129 29.61 -13.69 30.27
C CYS A 129 29.37 -14.84 29.29
N ASP A 130 28.77 -14.55 28.13
CA ASP A 130 28.46 -15.56 27.11
C ASP A 130 27.74 -16.79 27.69
N SER A 131 26.72 -16.55 28.53
CA SER A 131 25.92 -17.56 29.23
C SER A 131 26.64 -18.39 30.29
N LYS A 132 27.92 -18.10 30.59
CA LYS A 132 28.70 -18.81 31.61
C LYS A 132 28.93 -17.96 32.84
N LEU A 133 28.94 -18.63 33.99
CA LEU A 133 29.24 -18.02 35.27
C LEU A 133 30.74 -17.67 35.39
N LYS A 134 31.08 -16.40 35.65
CA LYS A 134 32.48 -15.95 35.78
C LYS A 134 33.14 -16.46 37.06
N ALA A 135 32.40 -16.50 38.15
CA ALA A 135 32.89 -16.90 39.47
C ALA A 135 31.73 -17.44 40.31
N LYS A 136 32.04 -18.26 41.33
CA LYS A 136 31.02 -18.80 42.23
C LYS A 136 30.16 -17.68 42.84
N PRO A 137 28.85 -17.89 43.04
CA PRO A 137 27.96 -16.86 43.57
C PRO A 137 28.43 -16.36 44.94
N LYS A 138 28.56 -15.04 45.08
CA LYS A 138 29.03 -14.38 46.30
C LYS A 138 27.86 -14.03 47.22
N PRO A 139 27.93 -14.31 48.53
CA PRO A 139 26.89 -13.90 49.47
C PRO A 139 26.87 -12.37 49.62
N LEU A 140 25.67 -11.79 49.64
CA LEU A 140 25.41 -10.36 49.74
C LEU A 140 24.16 -10.10 50.61
N ALA A 141 24.09 -8.92 51.23
CA ALA A 141 22.88 -8.48 51.92
C ALA A 141 21.81 -8.06 50.89
N GLY A 142 20.64 -8.68 50.96
CA GLY A 142 19.54 -8.38 50.06
C GLY A 142 18.19 -8.82 50.62
N ASN A 143 17.13 -8.18 50.14
CA ASN A 143 15.76 -8.56 50.43
C ASN A 143 15.28 -9.64 49.46
N GLN A 144 14.12 -10.23 49.77
CA GLN A 144 13.43 -11.17 48.89
C GLN A 144 13.21 -10.58 47.49
N GLY A 145 13.50 -11.37 46.45
CA GLY A 145 13.30 -11.00 45.05
C GLY A 145 14.59 -11.08 44.23
N THR A 146 14.56 -10.48 43.04
CA THR A 146 15.70 -10.49 42.11
C THR A 146 16.05 -9.07 41.65
N ILE A 147 17.35 -8.82 41.50
CA ILE A 147 17.90 -7.64 40.85
C ILE A 147 18.73 -8.12 39.67
N ILE A 148 18.34 -7.73 38.46
CA ILE A 148 19.07 -8.04 37.24
C ILE A 148 19.65 -6.75 36.70
N THR A 149 20.97 -6.72 36.56
CA THR A 149 21.72 -5.56 36.09
C THR A 149 22.39 -5.92 34.76
N VAL A 150 22.06 -5.17 33.72
CA VAL A 150 22.58 -5.32 32.35
C VAL A 150 23.43 -4.09 32.04
N GLU A 151 24.73 -4.29 31.85
CA GLU A 151 25.71 -3.24 31.60
C GLU A 151 26.30 -3.36 30.19
N ASP A 152 26.55 -2.20 29.57
CA ASP A 152 27.14 -2.05 28.24
C ASP A 152 26.47 -2.95 27.17
N LEU A 153 25.17 -2.75 26.94
CA LEU A 153 24.41 -3.48 25.94
C LEU A 153 25.02 -3.25 24.53
N PHE A 154 25.24 -4.34 23.81
CA PHE A 154 25.89 -4.40 22.49
C PHE A 154 27.38 -3.99 22.48
N TYR A 155 28.11 -4.14 23.60
CA TYR A 155 29.55 -3.83 23.65
C TYR A 155 30.39 -4.60 22.62
N ASN A 156 29.96 -5.81 22.26
CA ASN A 156 30.63 -6.68 21.29
C ASN A 156 30.02 -6.62 19.87
N MET A 157 29.07 -5.70 19.63
CA MET A 157 28.37 -5.54 18.35
C MET A 157 28.34 -4.07 17.92
N ASN A 158 29.48 -3.54 17.50
CA ASN A 158 29.66 -2.11 17.18
C ASN A 158 28.68 -1.57 16.14
N VAL A 159 28.40 -2.34 15.08
CA VAL A 159 27.44 -1.92 14.03
C VAL A 159 26.04 -1.70 14.61
N ARG A 160 25.57 -2.63 15.46
CA ARG A 160 24.26 -2.52 16.11
C ARG A 160 24.22 -1.40 17.13
N ARG A 161 25.28 -1.24 17.93
CA ARG A 161 25.42 -0.13 18.88
C ARG A 161 25.36 1.22 18.17
N ASN A 162 26.04 1.37 17.02
CA ASN A 162 26.05 2.59 16.23
C ASN A 162 24.72 2.87 15.50
N ALA A 163 23.92 1.83 15.22
CA ALA A 163 22.59 1.99 14.66
C ALA A 163 21.59 2.64 15.64
N LEU A 164 21.85 2.54 16.95
CA LEU A 164 21.03 3.17 18.01
C LEU A 164 21.50 4.61 18.25
N ARG A 165 21.04 5.53 17.39
CA ARG A 165 21.56 6.91 17.31
C ARG A 165 21.28 7.79 18.53
N SER A 166 20.13 7.65 19.20
CA SER A 166 19.70 8.57 20.28
C SER A 166 19.36 7.87 21.59
N PRO A 167 20.14 8.08 22.67
CA PRO A 167 19.80 7.57 24.00
C PRO A 167 18.45 8.07 24.54
N ALA A 168 18.02 9.26 24.11
CA ALA A 168 16.73 9.81 24.50
C ALA A 168 15.57 9.05 23.84
N GLU A 169 15.71 8.66 22.58
CA GLU A 169 14.71 7.87 21.87
C GLU A 169 14.55 6.47 22.49
N GLU A 170 15.66 5.81 22.82
CA GLU A 170 15.63 4.50 23.47
C GLU A 170 15.03 4.56 24.88
N TYR A 171 15.29 5.66 25.62
CA TYR A 171 14.60 5.89 26.90
C TYR A 171 13.08 6.03 26.72
N GLN A 172 12.62 6.74 25.68
CA GLN A 172 11.19 6.87 25.42
C GLN A 172 10.53 5.52 25.09
N LYS A 173 11.21 4.64 24.35
CA LYS A 173 10.73 3.28 24.09
C LYS A 173 10.67 2.43 25.35
N ILE A 174 11.68 2.52 26.22
CA ILE A 174 11.66 1.88 27.55
C ILE A 174 10.47 2.40 28.36
N SER A 175 10.29 3.72 28.40
CA SER A 175 9.18 4.36 29.09
C SER A 175 7.83 3.84 28.59
N ASP A 176 7.64 3.74 27.26
CA ASP A 176 6.43 3.23 26.63
C ASP A 176 6.11 1.78 27.08
N VAL A 177 7.10 0.90 27.07
CA VAL A 177 6.93 -0.49 27.55
C VAL A 177 6.51 -0.51 29.02
N VAL A 178 7.22 0.22 29.90
CA VAL A 178 6.88 0.25 31.34
C VAL A 178 5.48 0.80 31.56
N THR A 179 5.09 1.87 30.86
CA THR A 179 3.73 2.44 30.98
C THR A 179 2.65 1.44 30.59
N LYS A 180 2.87 0.68 29.51
CA LYS A 180 1.90 -0.31 29.04
C LYS A 180 1.71 -1.45 30.03
N TYR A 181 2.80 -2.02 30.54
CA TYR A 181 2.72 -3.10 31.53
C TYR A 181 2.16 -2.62 32.88
N ALA A 182 2.42 -1.36 33.27
CA ALA A 182 1.88 -0.77 34.49
C ALA A 182 0.35 -0.55 34.42
N ILE A 183 -0.19 -0.30 33.23
CA ILE A 183 -1.65 -0.19 33.03
C ILE A 183 -2.30 -1.57 33.04
N HIS A 184 -1.72 -2.54 32.34
CA HIS A 184 -2.27 -3.89 32.27
C HIS A 184 -2.23 -4.60 33.63
N ASN A 185 -1.16 -4.45 34.40
CA ASN A 185 -1.00 -5.09 35.72
C ASN A 185 -1.32 -4.11 36.85
N ALA A 186 -2.58 -3.73 37.01
CA ALA A 186 -2.99 -2.71 37.99
C ALA A 186 -2.67 -3.07 39.46
N LEU A 187 -2.58 -4.36 39.76
CA LEU A 187 -2.23 -4.86 41.10
C LEU A 187 -0.72 -4.71 41.43
N VAL A 188 0.13 -4.61 40.40
CA VAL A 188 1.59 -4.55 40.56
C VAL A 188 2.05 -3.09 40.50
N GLY A 189 2.88 -2.68 41.48
CA GLY A 189 3.50 -1.36 41.47
C GLY A 189 4.68 -1.30 40.50
N PHE A 190 4.74 -0.25 39.68
CA PHE A 190 5.86 0.01 38.78
C PHE A 190 6.53 1.33 39.12
N ALA A 191 7.86 1.37 39.03
CA ALA A 191 8.63 2.61 39.09
C ALA A 191 9.70 2.64 37.99
N LEU A 192 9.76 3.73 37.23
CA LEU A 192 10.85 3.99 36.27
C LEU A 192 11.64 5.21 36.72
N LYS A 193 12.96 5.07 36.84
CA LYS A 193 13.86 6.17 37.18
C LYS A 193 15.08 6.24 36.26
N LYS A 194 15.49 7.46 35.93
CA LYS A 194 16.80 7.72 35.35
C LYS A 194 17.84 7.65 36.46
N HIS A 195 18.99 7.05 36.17
CA HIS A 195 20.07 6.93 37.14
C HIS A 195 20.53 8.32 37.63
N GLY A 196 20.41 8.57 38.95
CA GLY A 196 20.77 9.85 39.57
C GLY A 196 19.67 10.93 39.53
N ALA A 197 18.46 10.60 39.06
CA ALA A 197 17.33 11.52 39.01
C ALA A 197 16.11 10.96 39.77
N ASN A 198 15.06 11.78 39.87
CA ASN A 198 13.78 11.38 40.43
C ASN A 198 13.06 10.37 39.53
N ASN A 199 12.02 9.73 40.09
CA ASN A 199 11.19 8.79 39.34
C ASN A 199 10.40 9.55 38.25
N ASP A 200 10.51 9.08 37.01
CA ASP A 200 9.75 9.61 35.87
C ASP A 200 8.34 9.01 35.84
N ILE A 201 8.20 7.72 36.20
CA ILE A 201 6.90 7.02 36.30
C ILE A 201 6.82 6.30 37.64
N ARG A 202 5.66 6.38 38.28
CA ARG A 202 5.36 5.61 39.50
C ARG A 202 3.88 5.27 39.56
N THR A 203 3.55 3.98 39.66
CA THR A 203 2.21 3.50 39.98
C THR A 203 2.18 2.84 41.36
N PRO A 204 1.11 3.04 42.15
CA PRO A 204 0.96 2.38 43.43
C PRO A 204 0.69 0.87 43.27
N VAL A 205 1.01 0.10 44.31
CA VAL A 205 0.64 -1.32 44.40
C VAL A 205 -0.87 -1.42 44.70
N ASN A 206 -1.56 -2.41 44.14
CA ASN A 206 -3.02 -2.61 44.30
C ASN A 206 -3.85 -1.38 43.86
N SER A 207 -3.59 -0.89 42.65
CA SER A 207 -4.31 0.21 42.03
C SER A 207 -5.46 -0.28 41.14
N THR A 208 -6.20 0.64 40.55
CA THR A 208 -7.17 0.36 39.47
C THR A 208 -6.59 0.76 38.11
N HIS A 209 -7.08 0.13 37.03
CA HIS A 209 -6.66 0.49 35.67
C HIS A 209 -6.90 1.98 35.38
N VAL A 210 -8.05 2.51 35.78
CA VAL A 210 -8.42 3.93 35.60
C VAL A 210 -7.45 4.87 36.32
N GLU A 211 -7.07 4.54 37.56
CA GLU A 211 -6.12 5.36 38.32
C GLU A 211 -4.70 5.29 37.75
N ASN A 212 -4.26 4.13 37.28
CA ASN A 212 -2.97 4.01 36.59
C ASN A 212 -2.95 4.79 35.27
N ILE A 213 -4.04 4.74 34.47
CA ILE A 213 -4.18 5.56 33.27
C ILE A 213 -4.15 7.06 33.62
N ARG A 214 -4.82 7.47 34.71
CA ARG A 214 -4.81 8.85 35.19
C ARG A 214 -3.42 9.34 35.59
N LEU A 215 -2.63 8.50 36.27
CA LEU A 215 -1.28 8.84 36.73
C LEU A 215 -0.28 8.93 35.57
N ILE A 216 -0.41 8.04 34.57
CA ILE A 216 0.54 7.92 33.46
C ILE A 216 0.20 8.90 32.34
N TYR A 217 -1.04 8.92 31.87
CA TYR A 217 -1.47 9.69 30.70
C TYR A 217 -2.22 10.98 31.08
N GLY A 218 -2.53 11.17 32.36
CA GLY A 218 -3.11 12.40 32.89
C GLY A 218 -4.61 12.36 33.11
N SER A 219 -5.12 13.36 33.84
CA SER A 219 -6.54 13.46 34.21
C SER A 219 -7.46 13.91 33.06
N SER A 220 -6.92 14.30 31.91
CA SER A 220 -7.71 14.59 30.71
C SER A 220 -8.27 13.31 30.09
N ILE A 221 -7.43 12.29 29.93
CA ILE A 221 -7.86 10.98 29.39
C ILE A 221 -8.77 10.29 30.39
N ALA A 222 -8.39 10.23 31.68
CA ALA A 222 -9.12 9.49 32.70
C ALA A 222 -10.59 9.93 32.89
N ARG A 223 -10.91 11.20 32.60
CA ARG A 223 -12.28 11.73 32.70
C ARG A 223 -13.19 11.28 31.56
N GLU A 224 -12.61 10.97 30.41
CA GLU A 224 -13.32 10.63 29.18
C GLU A 224 -13.25 9.12 28.89
N LEU A 225 -12.80 8.29 29.85
CA LEU A 225 -12.72 6.84 29.69
C LEU A 225 -14.11 6.20 29.75
N LEU A 226 -14.35 5.31 28.80
CA LEU A 226 -15.48 4.40 28.70
C LEU A 226 -14.99 2.98 28.91
N ASP A 227 -15.73 2.23 29.71
CA ASP A 227 -15.50 0.81 29.94
C ASP A 227 -15.99 -0.02 28.73
N PHE A 228 -15.13 -0.92 28.27
CA PHE A 228 -15.36 -1.82 27.15
C PHE A 228 -15.27 -3.26 27.62
N ASN A 229 -16.37 -4.00 27.50
CA ASN A 229 -16.40 -5.44 27.75
C ASN A 229 -17.19 -6.10 26.63
N LEU A 230 -16.62 -7.15 26.04
CA LEU A 230 -17.19 -7.95 24.97
C LEU A 230 -16.83 -9.41 25.23
N GLU A 231 -17.85 -10.27 25.23
CA GLU A 231 -17.68 -11.73 25.30
C GLU A 231 -18.35 -12.33 24.07
N ASN A 232 -17.66 -13.25 23.40
CA ASN A 232 -18.19 -13.94 22.23
C ASN A 232 -17.91 -15.44 22.34
N ASP A 233 -18.93 -16.18 22.77
CA ASP A 233 -18.83 -17.63 22.97
C ASP A 233 -18.54 -18.40 21.67
N ASN A 234 -19.04 -17.92 20.52
CA ASN A 234 -18.85 -18.58 19.23
C ASN A 234 -17.39 -18.54 18.78
N LEU A 235 -16.71 -17.42 19.03
CA LEU A 235 -15.31 -17.21 18.69
C LEU A 235 -14.37 -17.51 19.87
N GLN A 236 -14.91 -17.91 21.03
CA GLN A 236 -14.19 -18.26 22.26
C GLN A 236 -13.19 -17.19 22.71
N PHE A 237 -13.62 -15.92 22.73
CA PHE A 237 -12.79 -14.83 23.23
C PHE A 237 -13.57 -13.90 24.15
N SER A 238 -12.85 -13.30 25.11
CA SER A 238 -13.31 -12.17 25.90
C SER A 238 -12.36 -10.99 25.70
N CYS A 239 -12.91 -9.79 25.63
CA CYS A 239 -12.15 -8.56 25.46
C CYS A 239 -12.65 -7.55 26.48
N SER A 240 -11.75 -7.09 27.35
CA SER A 240 -12.01 -6.05 28.34
C SER A 240 -11.06 -4.87 28.13
N GLY A 241 -11.44 -3.67 28.52
CA GLY A 241 -10.58 -2.52 28.30
C GLY A 241 -11.22 -1.17 28.57
N TYR A 242 -10.45 -0.13 28.26
CA TYR A 242 -10.89 1.26 28.38
C TYR A 242 -10.59 2.00 27.09
N MET A 243 -11.54 2.81 26.64
CA MET A 243 -11.38 3.65 25.47
C MET A 243 -11.84 5.07 25.78
N THR A 244 -11.31 6.08 25.10
CA THR A 244 -11.83 7.44 25.26
C THR A 244 -13.11 7.66 24.47
N ASN A 245 -14.05 8.45 25.00
CA ASN A 245 -15.18 8.93 24.22
C ASN A 245 -14.75 9.93 23.13
N VAL A 246 -15.74 10.42 22.37
CA VAL A 246 -15.55 11.37 21.25
C VAL A 246 -15.10 12.77 21.70
N ASN A 247 -15.20 13.12 22.99
CA ASN A 247 -14.80 14.44 23.49
C ASN A 247 -13.27 14.58 23.64
N TYR A 248 -12.56 13.45 23.74
CA TYR A 248 -11.11 13.45 23.82
C TYR A 248 -10.48 13.28 22.43
N SER A 249 -9.50 14.11 22.13
CA SER A 249 -8.76 14.05 20.88
C SER A 249 -7.28 14.35 21.12
N THR A 250 -6.39 13.55 20.52
CA THR A 250 -4.94 13.78 20.58
C THR A 250 -4.30 13.57 19.21
N LYS A 251 -3.14 14.19 18.96
CA LYS A 251 -2.43 14.05 17.68
C LYS A 251 -1.75 12.68 17.49
N LYS A 252 -1.52 11.94 18.58
CA LYS A 252 -0.82 10.64 18.54
C LYS A 252 -1.76 9.55 19.01
N PHE A 253 -2.01 8.55 18.16
CA PHE A 253 -2.79 7.39 18.55
C PHE A 253 -2.09 6.59 19.66
N GLN A 254 -2.70 6.56 20.84
CA GLN A 254 -2.25 5.75 21.96
C GLN A 254 -3.06 4.46 22.00
N PHE A 255 -2.45 3.38 21.50
CA PHE A 255 -3.07 2.06 21.45
C PHE A 255 -2.26 1.07 22.28
N LEU A 256 -2.91 0.45 23.26
CA LEU A 256 -2.38 -0.57 24.13
C LEU A 256 -3.19 -1.84 23.91
N LEU A 257 -2.52 -2.88 23.42
CA LEU A 257 -3.14 -4.18 23.18
C LEU A 257 -2.39 -5.25 23.94
N PHE A 258 -3.13 -5.99 24.75
CA PHE A 258 -2.65 -7.17 25.44
C PHE A 258 -3.43 -8.39 24.96
N ILE A 259 -2.72 -9.45 24.58
CA ILE A 259 -3.33 -10.75 24.23
C ILE A 259 -2.78 -11.78 25.21
N ASN A 260 -3.64 -12.46 25.96
CA ASN A 260 -3.26 -13.40 27.02
C ASN A 260 -2.16 -12.83 27.93
N HIS A 261 -2.41 -11.60 28.38
CA HIS A 261 -1.55 -10.77 29.19
C HIS A 261 -0.23 -10.28 28.57
N ARG A 262 0.09 -10.63 27.32
CA ARG A 262 1.33 -10.16 26.65
C ARG A 262 1.08 -8.90 25.84
N LEU A 263 2.02 -7.96 25.90
CA LEU A 263 2.01 -6.78 25.03
C LEU A 263 2.27 -7.18 23.58
N VAL A 264 1.31 -6.91 22.70
CA VAL A 264 1.34 -7.28 21.27
C VAL A 264 1.00 -6.06 20.42
N GLU A 265 1.58 -5.99 19.22
CA GLU A 265 1.18 -5.04 18.18
C GLU A 265 0.33 -5.77 17.13
N SER A 266 -0.89 -5.28 16.89
CA SER A 266 -1.75 -5.73 15.78
C SER A 266 -2.05 -4.53 14.87
N PRO A 267 -1.40 -4.44 13.70
CA PRO A 267 -1.69 -3.39 12.72
C PRO A 267 -3.13 -3.45 12.22
N SER A 268 -3.69 -4.64 12.06
CA SER A 268 -5.07 -4.89 11.63
C SER A 268 -6.07 -4.27 12.60
N LEU A 269 -5.97 -4.64 13.90
CA LEU A 269 -6.87 -4.12 14.92
C LEU A 269 -6.69 -2.61 15.12
N LYS A 270 -5.44 -2.13 15.10
CA LYS A 270 -5.15 -0.69 15.20
C LYS A 270 -5.81 0.11 14.07
N LYS A 271 -5.70 -0.35 12.82
CA LYS A 271 -6.31 0.33 11.66
C LYS A 271 -7.84 0.33 11.75
N CYS A 272 -8.46 -0.80 12.12
CA CYS A 272 -9.91 -0.88 12.25
C CYS A 272 -10.44 0.04 13.36
N ILE A 273 -9.79 0.08 14.52
CA ILE A 273 -10.17 0.98 15.61
C ILE A 273 -10.01 2.44 15.19
N ASP A 274 -8.89 2.81 14.56
CA ASP A 274 -8.68 4.17 14.08
C ASP A 274 -9.76 4.57 13.07
N ALA A 275 -10.10 3.67 12.12
CA ALA A 275 -11.17 3.90 11.14
C ALA A 275 -12.52 4.18 11.79
N VAL A 276 -12.91 3.42 12.82
CA VAL A 276 -14.15 3.67 13.59
C VAL A 276 -14.11 5.05 14.25
N TYR A 277 -12.99 5.43 14.86
CA TYR A 277 -12.86 6.73 15.54
C TYR A 277 -12.76 7.93 14.58
N GLN A 278 -12.19 7.77 13.38
CA GLN A 278 -12.11 8.84 12.38
C GLN A 278 -13.50 9.29 11.89
N THR A 279 -14.54 8.46 12.05
CA THR A 279 -15.95 8.82 11.78
C THR A 279 -16.50 9.83 12.80
N TYR A 280 -15.94 9.87 14.02
CA TYR A 280 -16.45 10.68 15.12
C TYR A 280 -15.50 11.83 15.53
N LEU A 281 -14.19 11.64 15.39
CA LEU A 281 -13.17 12.60 15.82
C LEU A 281 -12.78 13.59 14.70
N PRO A 282 -12.29 14.80 15.04
CA PRO A 282 -11.74 15.73 14.07
C PRO A 282 -10.57 15.14 13.26
N LYS A 283 -10.37 15.63 12.03
CA LYS A 283 -9.26 15.20 11.16
C LYS A 283 -7.90 15.31 11.88
N ASN A 284 -7.05 14.29 11.71
CA ASN A 284 -5.72 14.19 12.33
C ASN A 284 -5.76 14.13 13.88
N SER A 285 -6.85 13.57 14.42
CA SER A 285 -6.94 13.27 15.83
C SER A 285 -7.29 11.81 16.07
N HIS A 286 -6.77 11.30 17.17
CA HIS A 286 -6.80 9.89 17.50
C HIS A 286 -7.25 9.71 18.96
N PRO A 287 -7.83 8.56 19.28
CA PRO A 287 -8.26 8.23 20.64
C PRO A 287 -7.11 7.70 21.50
N PHE A 288 -7.43 7.49 22.78
CA PHE A 288 -6.70 6.56 23.63
C PHE A 288 -7.51 5.28 23.77
N VAL A 289 -6.86 4.13 23.55
CA VAL A 289 -7.51 2.81 23.61
C VAL A 289 -6.58 1.81 24.30
N TYR A 290 -7.10 1.16 25.33
CA TYR A 290 -6.50 0.01 26.01
C TYR A 290 -7.44 -1.18 25.91
N LEU A 291 -6.94 -2.29 25.36
CA LEU A 291 -7.68 -3.54 25.22
C LEU A 291 -6.84 -4.71 25.78
N SER A 292 -7.52 -5.57 26.52
CA SER A 292 -7.04 -6.85 27.05
C SER A 292 -7.90 -7.95 26.46
N LEU A 293 -7.35 -8.67 25.50
CA LEU A 293 -7.98 -9.78 24.80
C LEU A 293 -7.52 -11.10 25.44
N GLU A 294 -8.47 -11.88 25.92
CA GLU A 294 -8.25 -13.24 26.39
C GLU A 294 -8.81 -14.21 25.35
N LEU A 295 -7.93 -15.06 24.84
CA LEU A 295 -8.21 -16.05 23.81
C LEU A 295 -7.80 -17.42 24.34
N ASN A 296 -8.51 -18.46 23.91
CA ASN A 296 -8.09 -19.83 24.16
C ASN A 296 -6.64 -20.03 23.66
N PRO A 297 -5.69 -20.48 24.52
CA PRO A 297 -4.30 -20.68 24.12
C PRO A 297 -4.12 -21.57 22.88
N ASN A 298 -5.05 -22.48 22.62
CA ASN A 298 -5.03 -23.33 21.42
C ASN A 298 -5.29 -22.57 20.10
N ASN A 299 -5.97 -21.42 20.18
CA ASN A 299 -6.33 -20.62 19.02
C ASN A 299 -5.32 -19.51 18.73
N VAL A 300 -4.21 -19.47 19.49
CA VAL A 300 -3.22 -18.39 19.45
C VAL A 300 -1.83 -18.96 19.24
N ASP A 301 -1.18 -18.59 18.12
CA ASP A 301 0.21 -18.91 17.87
C ASP A 301 1.12 -17.75 18.34
N ILE A 302 1.83 -18.01 19.43
CA ILE A 302 2.77 -17.08 20.06
C ILE A 302 4.20 -17.26 19.51
N ASN A 303 4.45 -18.25 18.66
CA ASN A 303 5.76 -18.57 18.09
C ASN A 303 6.02 -17.94 16.71
N VAL A 304 5.36 -16.83 16.38
CA VAL A 304 5.48 -16.20 15.06
C VAL A 304 6.77 -15.38 14.93
N HIS A 305 7.05 -14.49 15.89
CA HIS A 305 8.19 -13.57 15.80
C HIS A 305 9.18 -13.79 16.96
N PRO A 306 10.52 -13.75 16.73
CA PRO A 306 11.54 -13.95 17.77
C PRO A 306 11.42 -13.01 18.99
N THR A 307 10.95 -11.77 18.77
CA THR A 307 10.73 -10.79 19.85
C THR A 307 9.34 -10.84 20.48
N LYS A 308 8.46 -11.75 20.01
CA LYS A 308 7.06 -11.93 20.45
C LYS A 308 6.23 -10.64 20.45
N HIS A 309 6.53 -9.72 19.53
CA HIS A 309 5.76 -8.48 19.36
C HIS A 309 4.50 -8.69 18.51
N GLU A 310 4.44 -9.79 17.75
CA GLU A 310 3.31 -10.16 16.90
C GLU A 310 2.81 -11.55 17.28
N VAL A 311 1.50 -11.74 17.22
CA VAL A 311 0.79 -12.98 17.54
C VAL A 311 -0.25 -13.19 16.47
N HIS A 312 -0.34 -14.40 15.93
CA HIS A 312 -1.40 -14.78 15.01
C HIS A 312 -2.42 -15.62 15.76
N PHE A 313 -3.71 -15.40 15.49
CA PHE A 313 -4.77 -16.18 16.11
C PHE A 313 -5.84 -16.54 15.09
N LEU A 314 -6.52 -17.66 15.36
CA LEU A 314 -7.55 -18.20 14.46
C LEU A 314 -8.70 -17.20 14.32
N ASN A 315 -9.22 -17.04 13.10
CA ASN A 315 -10.31 -16.12 12.78
C ASN A 315 -10.01 -14.64 13.11
N GLU A 316 -8.75 -14.20 12.97
CA GLU A 316 -8.32 -12.82 13.25
C GLU A 316 -9.27 -11.77 12.68
N THR A 317 -9.64 -11.88 11.40
CA THR A 317 -10.56 -10.94 10.73
C THR A 317 -11.91 -10.82 11.45
N GLN A 318 -12.50 -11.95 11.85
CA GLN A 318 -13.82 -11.97 12.50
C GLN A 318 -13.78 -11.42 13.92
N VAL A 319 -12.69 -11.69 14.66
CA VAL A 319 -12.48 -11.12 16.00
C VAL A 319 -12.27 -9.60 15.89
N VAL A 320 -11.46 -9.14 14.94
CA VAL A 320 -11.23 -7.71 14.69
C VAL A 320 -12.53 -7.00 14.32
N GLU A 321 -13.33 -7.57 13.42
CA GLU A 321 -14.64 -7.04 13.04
C GLU A 321 -15.61 -7.00 14.23
N SER A 322 -15.69 -8.09 15.01
CA SER A 322 -16.53 -8.15 16.21
C SER A 322 -16.15 -7.10 17.25
N ILE A 323 -14.86 -6.84 17.46
CA ILE A 323 -14.37 -5.78 18.34
C ILE A 323 -14.73 -4.41 17.77
N ALA A 324 -14.50 -4.17 16.47
CA ALA A 324 -14.80 -2.90 15.82
C ALA A 324 -16.29 -2.54 15.90
N THR A 325 -17.19 -3.49 15.60
CA THR A 325 -18.65 -3.28 15.70
C THR A 325 -19.07 -3.00 17.15
N ALA A 326 -18.51 -3.72 18.13
CA ALA A 326 -18.83 -3.48 19.53
C ALA A 326 -18.31 -2.12 20.04
N LEU A 327 -17.12 -1.70 19.60
CA LEU A 327 -16.56 -0.38 19.88
C LEU A 327 -17.46 0.72 19.31
N GLU A 328 -17.90 0.57 18.06
CA GLU A 328 -18.80 1.51 17.41
C GLU A 328 -20.15 1.64 18.15
N GLN A 329 -20.75 0.52 18.55
CA GLN A 329 -21.99 0.52 19.35
C GLN A 329 -21.81 1.25 20.69
N LYS A 330 -20.66 1.08 21.36
CA LYS A 330 -20.34 1.77 22.61
C LYS A 330 -20.18 3.27 22.41
N LEU A 331 -19.54 3.69 21.32
CA LEU A 331 -19.40 5.11 20.97
C LEU A 331 -20.76 5.76 20.67
N LEU A 332 -21.64 5.07 19.92
CA LEU A 332 -23.00 5.53 19.64
C LEU A 332 -23.84 5.67 20.92
N GLY A 333 -23.76 4.72 21.85
CA GLY A 333 -24.45 4.78 23.14
C GLY A 333 -24.04 5.99 24.00
N SER A 334 -22.79 6.41 23.90
CA SER A 334 -22.24 7.56 24.64
C SER A 334 -22.57 8.94 24.03
N ASN A 335 -23.08 9.00 22.79
CA ASN A 335 -23.47 10.26 22.14
C ASN A 335 -24.77 10.89 22.72
N SER A 336 -25.52 10.20 23.58
CA SER A 336 -26.73 10.76 24.21
C SER A 336 -26.44 11.89 25.21
N SER A 337 -25.19 11.99 25.70
CA SER A 337 -24.75 12.96 26.69
C SER A 337 -23.85 14.07 26.10
N ARG A 338 -24.19 14.62 24.92
CA ARG A 338 -23.52 15.83 24.40
C ARG A 338 -23.89 17.05 25.23
N VAL A 339 -23.06 17.39 26.21
CA VAL A 339 -23.08 18.71 26.85
C VAL A 339 -22.22 19.65 26.02
N PHE A 340 -22.85 20.46 25.18
CA PHE A 340 -22.15 21.54 24.46
C PHE A 340 -21.74 22.62 25.47
N TYR A 341 -20.45 22.69 25.81
CA TYR A 341 -19.91 23.91 26.39
C TYR A 341 -19.70 24.94 25.28
N THR A 342 -20.75 25.70 24.98
CA THR A 342 -20.63 26.92 24.17
C THR A 342 -19.88 27.96 24.99
N GLN A 343 -18.58 28.09 24.74
CA GLN A 343 -17.86 29.26 25.22
C GLN A 343 -18.34 30.46 24.38
N SER A 344 -19.28 31.22 24.93
CA SER A 344 -19.80 32.44 24.33
C SER A 344 -18.65 33.44 24.15
N LYS A 345 -18.04 33.47 22.96
CA LYS A 345 -17.13 34.57 22.60
C LYS A 345 -17.97 35.82 22.43
N LEU A 346 -17.88 36.71 23.43
CA LEU A 346 -18.40 38.07 23.35
C LEU A 346 -17.75 38.79 22.15
N PRO A 347 -18.53 39.41 21.25
CA PRO A 347 -17.98 40.16 20.13
C PRO A 347 -17.43 41.50 20.64
N GLY A 348 -16.13 41.74 20.44
CA GLY A 348 -15.55 43.09 20.51
C GLY A 348 -14.38 43.35 21.45
N LEU A 349 -13.45 42.41 21.67
CA LEU A 349 -12.17 42.73 22.32
C LEU A 349 -10.99 42.04 21.61
N GLN A 350 -10.29 42.76 20.74
CA GLN A 350 -8.92 42.44 20.35
C GLN A 350 -8.00 43.32 21.19
N ILE A 351 -7.31 42.72 22.16
CA ILE A 351 -6.14 43.34 22.80
C ILE A 351 -4.92 42.78 22.09
N GLU A 352 -4.31 43.58 21.21
CA GLU A 352 -2.95 43.38 20.78
C GLU A 352 -2.01 43.72 21.94
N THR A 353 -1.17 42.75 22.35
CA THR A 353 -0.02 43.06 23.21
C THR A 353 1.23 42.97 22.34
N ARG A 354 1.79 44.15 22.03
CA ARG A 354 3.09 44.33 21.38
C ARG A 354 4.21 43.81 22.28
N GLU A 355 5.17 43.14 21.66
CA GLU A 355 6.50 42.91 22.21
C GLU A 355 7.16 44.25 22.60
N THR A 356 7.69 44.31 23.82
CA THR A 356 8.85 45.18 24.13
C THR A 356 9.78 44.45 25.10
N LEU A 357 11.05 44.44 24.73
CA LEU A 357 12.21 44.01 25.53
C LEU A 357 12.31 44.82 26.84
N ARG A 358 12.64 44.16 27.97
CA ARG A 358 13.82 44.45 28.82
C ARG A 358 13.86 43.61 30.11
N ASP A 359 15.10 43.43 30.56
CA ASP A 359 15.63 42.68 31.72
C ASP A 359 15.02 42.94 33.11
N LYS A 360 15.15 41.89 33.94
CA LYS A 360 15.35 41.78 35.41
C LYS A 360 14.22 42.04 36.43
N ASP A 361 14.18 41.05 37.34
CA ASP A 361 13.79 41.02 38.77
C ASP A 361 12.33 40.99 39.27
N ASP A 362 12.07 39.88 39.98
CA ASP A 362 11.32 39.63 41.21
C ASP A 362 9.98 40.33 41.59
N SER A 363 8.99 39.45 41.79
CA SER A 363 8.05 39.38 42.93
C SER A 363 6.69 40.15 42.92
N ARG A 364 5.63 39.35 43.18
CA ARG A 364 4.36 39.61 43.94
C ARG A 364 3.18 40.43 43.32
N LYS A 365 2.10 39.66 43.04
CA LYS A 365 0.68 39.75 43.51
C LYS A 365 -0.14 41.09 43.48
N VAL A 366 -1.37 40.96 42.91
CA VAL A 366 -2.73 41.50 43.29
C VAL A 366 -3.45 42.48 42.31
N ALA A 367 -4.59 41.97 41.78
CA ALA A 367 -5.97 42.46 41.48
C ALA A 367 -6.39 43.93 41.15
N GLU A 368 -7.41 43.97 40.25
CA GLU A 368 -8.62 44.87 40.12
C GLU A 368 -8.64 46.22 39.34
N SER A 369 -9.22 46.20 38.11
CA SER A 369 -10.42 46.88 37.52
C SER A 369 -10.69 48.44 37.61
N PRO A 370 -11.64 49.06 36.83
CA PRO A 370 -11.36 50.07 35.77
C PRO A 370 -12.17 51.42 35.86
N LYS A 371 -12.02 52.36 34.89
CA LYS A 371 -13.07 53.34 34.48
C LYS A 371 -12.78 54.12 33.17
N TYR A 372 -13.88 54.43 32.45
CA TYR A 372 -14.05 55.06 31.11
C TYR A 372 -13.72 56.57 30.98
N THR A 373 -13.46 57.07 29.76
CA THR A 373 -14.26 58.14 29.09
C THR A 373 -13.83 58.39 27.63
N VAL A 374 -14.80 58.83 26.82
CA VAL A 374 -14.77 59.15 25.37
C VAL A 374 -14.77 60.67 25.16
N ARG A 375 -14.18 61.16 24.07
CA ARG A 375 -14.64 62.28 23.19
C ARG A 375 -13.73 62.34 21.94
N THR A 376 -14.24 62.19 20.71
CA THR A 376 -14.84 63.18 19.79
C THR A 376 -13.93 64.36 19.46
N ASP A 377 -13.42 64.44 18.23
CA ASP A 377 -13.85 65.49 17.31
C ASP A 377 -13.31 65.32 15.88
N SER A 378 -14.06 65.96 14.99
CA SER A 378 -14.17 65.76 13.56
C SER A 378 -13.92 67.09 12.83
N ASN A 379 -12.80 67.20 12.13
CA ASN A 379 -12.64 67.83 10.81
C ASN A 379 -11.17 68.13 10.53
N LEU A 380 -10.60 67.46 9.52
CA LEU A 380 -9.79 68.10 8.48
C LEU A 380 -9.71 67.16 7.26
N GLN A 381 -10.56 67.49 6.28
CA GLN A 381 -10.47 67.37 4.82
C GLN A 381 -9.51 66.30 4.25
N LYS A 382 -10.03 65.20 3.70
CA LYS A 382 -10.48 64.96 2.30
C LYS A 382 -9.38 65.17 1.25
N LEU A 383 -8.78 64.08 0.74
CA LEU A 383 -9.29 63.14 -0.29
C LEU A 383 -9.13 63.69 -1.71
N ASP A 384 -7.89 63.71 -2.20
CA ASP A 384 -7.55 63.80 -3.64
C ASP A 384 -6.32 62.94 -4.02
N LYS A 385 -6.02 61.90 -3.22
CA LYS A 385 -5.06 60.83 -3.60
C LYS A 385 -5.63 59.42 -3.51
N PHE A 386 -6.95 59.31 -3.39
CA PHE A 386 -7.65 58.02 -3.24
C PHE A 386 -8.90 57.86 -4.14
N PHE A 387 -9.13 58.77 -5.09
CA PHE A 387 -9.95 58.47 -6.28
C PHE A 387 -8.95 58.08 -7.39
N ASP A 388 -9.04 56.92 -8.05
CA ASP A 388 -10.24 56.14 -8.31
C ASP A 388 -10.22 54.72 -7.75
N VAL A 389 -11.18 54.51 -6.86
CA VAL A 389 -11.80 53.23 -6.50
C VAL A 389 -13.14 53.18 -7.21
N SER A 390 -13.60 51.97 -7.53
CA SER A 390 -15.00 51.54 -7.72
C SER A 390 -15.40 51.35 -9.17
N ARG A 391 -16.05 50.23 -9.53
CA ARG A 391 -17.26 49.73 -8.85
C ARG A 391 -17.35 48.21 -8.78
N LYS A 392 -17.85 47.77 -7.62
CA LYS A 392 -18.51 46.48 -7.39
C LYS A 392 -19.61 46.22 -8.43
N ASN A 393 -19.71 44.97 -8.86
CA ASN A 393 -20.95 44.18 -8.93
C ASN A 393 -20.54 42.78 -8.42
N ILE A 394 -21.02 42.32 -7.25
CA ILE A 394 -22.31 41.62 -7.04
C ILE A 394 -22.31 40.31 -7.86
N PHE A 395 -22.24 39.16 -7.16
CA PHE A 395 -22.24 37.76 -7.65
C PHE A 395 -23.06 37.53 -8.94
N PRO A 396 -22.73 36.57 -9.85
CA PRO A 396 -22.30 35.19 -9.54
C PRO A 396 -21.31 34.50 -10.53
N ASP A 397 -21.10 33.20 -10.30
CA ASP A 397 -20.66 32.12 -11.20
C ASP A 397 -19.19 31.64 -11.24
N LYS A 398 -19.08 30.32 -10.96
CA LYS A 398 -17.99 29.32 -11.12
C LYS A 398 -17.03 29.09 -9.93
N PRO A 399 -16.83 27.81 -9.54
CA PRO A 399 -15.91 27.43 -8.48
C PRO A 399 -14.47 27.51 -8.98
N GLN A 400 -13.60 28.22 -8.26
CA GLN A 400 -12.15 28.19 -8.49
C GLN A 400 -11.52 27.08 -7.64
N ASP A 401 -10.71 26.28 -8.33
CA ASP A 401 -9.97 25.14 -7.82
C ASP A 401 -8.92 25.55 -6.79
N ALA A 402 -8.98 24.92 -5.62
CA ALA A 402 -7.94 24.99 -4.61
C ALA A 402 -6.90 23.90 -4.90
N ASN A 403 -5.91 24.22 -5.74
CA ASN A 403 -4.63 23.51 -5.78
C ASN A 403 -3.52 24.51 -5.49
N VAL A 404 -2.87 24.33 -4.34
CA VAL A 404 -1.69 25.09 -3.93
C VAL A 404 -0.53 24.64 -4.82
N SER A 405 -0.15 25.46 -5.80
CA SER A 405 1.08 25.30 -6.57
C SER A 405 2.28 25.66 -5.69
N LEU A 406 3.28 24.78 -5.65
CA LEU A 406 4.60 25.04 -5.05
C LEU A 406 5.24 26.31 -5.63
N THR A 407 6.06 26.97 -4.82
CA THR A 407 6.81 28.15 -5.24
C THR A 407 7.92 27.77 -6.24
N GLU A 408 8.29 28.70 -7.11
CA GLU A 408 9.29 28.48 -8.18
C GLU A 408 10.64 27.95 -7.64
N ALA A 409 11.00 28.32 -6.40
CA ALA A 409 12.20 27.85 -5.70
C ALA A 409 12.14 26.40 -5.20
N GLU A 410 10.96 25.88 -4.86
CA GLU A 410 10.79 24.47 -4.46
C GLU A 410 10.85 23.55 -5.68
N TYR A 411 10.30 24.01 -6.81
CA TYR A 411 10.44 23.34 -8.11
C TYR A 411 11.91 23.21 -8.53
N ASP A 412 12.68 24.29 -8.47
CA ASP A 412 14.10 24.27 -8.87
C ASP A 412 14.95 23.35 -7.98
N LYS A 413 14.61 23.25 -6.69
CA LYS A 413 15.27 22.33 -5.75
C LYS A 413 14.97 20.86 -6.05
N HIS A 414 13.73 20.52 -6.37
CA HIS A 414 13.34 19.17 -6.79
C HIS A 414 13.92 18.82 -8.18
N HIS A 415 14.00 19.79 -9.08
CA HIS A 415 14.59 19.64 -10.41
C HIS A 415 16.11 19.42 -10.35
N ALA A 416 16.83 20.17 -9.51
CA ALA A 416 18.26 20.00 -9.28
C ALA A 416 18.60 18.66 -8.60
N HIS A 417 17.79 18.22 -7.63
CA HIS A 417 17.94 16.92 -6.98
C HIS A 417 17.69 15.75 -7.95
N PHE A 418 16.79 15.92 -8.93
CA PHE A 418 16.54 14.95 -9.99
C PHE A 418 17.72 14.86 -10.98
N LEU A 419 18.30 15.98 -11.41
CA LEU A 419 19.48 15.98 -12.27
C LEU A 419 20.68 15.31 -11.57
N GLN A 420 20.87 15.57 -10.26
CA GLN A 420 21.83 14.84 -9.44
C GLN A 420 21.49 13.35 -9.26
N GLN A 421 20.20 12.99 -9.22
CA GLN A 421 19.80 11.60 -9.11
C GLN A 421 19.96 10.82 -10.42
N GLN A 422 19.78 11.45 -11.58
CA GLN A 422 20.15 10.88 -12.87
C GLN A 422 21.67 10.71 -12.98
N GLU A 423 22.47 11.69 -12.55
CA GLU A 423 23.93 11.52 -12.40
C GLU A 423 24.27 10.34 -11.46
N SER A 424 23.49 10.12 -10.41
CA SER A 424 23.71 9.02 -9.47
C SER A 424 23.16 7.66 -9.91
N PHE A 425 22.23 7.57 -10.87
CA PHE A 425 21.86 6.29 -11.51
C PHE A 425 23.01 5.78 -12.36
N GLU A 426 23.71 6.72 -12.99
CA GLU A 426 24.89 6.45 -13.79
C GLU A 426 26.08 5.96 -12.94
N ASP A 427 26.18 6.39 -11.68
CA ASP A 427 27.14 5.86 -10.69
C ASP A 427 26.63 4.60 -9.95
N ARG A 428 25.31 4.45 -9.70
CA ARG A 428 24.73 3.33 -8.94
C ARG A 428 24.74 1.98 -9.68
N CYS A 429 24.70 1.97 -11.01
CA CYS A 429 24.94 0.75 -11.80
C CYS A 429 26.39 0.24 -11.67
N LEU A 430 27.35 1.13 -11.39
CA LEU A 430 28.77 0.78 -11.23
C LEU A 430 29.14 0.46 -9.77
N ASP A 431 28.62 1.21 -8.79
CA ASP A 431 29.09 1.13 -7.39
C ASP A 431 28.63 -0.11 -6.62
N LYS A 432 27.43 -0.66 -6.90
CA LYS A 432 26.98 -1.90 -6.25
C LYS A 432 27.82 -3.12 -6.62
N THR A 433 28.61 -3.04 -7.70
CA THR A 433 29.46 -4.14 -8.16
C THR A 433 30.92 -4.00 -7.67
N VAL A 434 31.34 -2.82 -7.21
CA VAL A 434 32.74 -2.53 -6.83
C VAL A 434 32.95 -2.56 -5.31
N GLN A 435 31.93 -2.27 -4.50
CA GLN A 435 32.06 -2.28 -3.04
C GLN A 435 32.26 -3.67 -2.42
N ASP A 436 31.90 -4.75 -3.13
CA ASP A 436 32.14 -6.13 -2.65
C ASP A 436 33.59 -6.62 -2.87
N LEU A 437 34.49 -5.81 -3.45
CA LEU A 437 35.83 -6.25 -3.86
C LEU A 437 37.01 -5.61 -3.11
N ASN A 438 36.78 -4.72 -2.14
CA ASN A 438 37.85 -3.83 -1.63
C ASN A 438 38.22 -3.94 -0.14
N ASP A 439 38.11 -5.11 0.49
CA ASP A 439 38.81 -5.38 1.76
C ASP A 439 40.00 -6.36 1.55
N SER A 440 41.20 -5.75 1.50
CA SER A 440 42.57 -6.29 1.37
C SER A 440 43.07 -7.06 2.63
N PRO A 441 44.24 -7.77 2.68
CA PRO A 441 45.46 -7.54 1.87
C PRO A 441 46.33 -8.75 1.39
N ALA A 442 47.19 -8.40 0.42
CA ALA A 442 48.43 -8.96 -0.14
C ALA A 442 49.16 -10.19 0.48
N LYS A 443 49.71 -11.06 -0.40
CA LYS A 443 51.17 -11.26 -0.64
C LYS A 443 51.53 -12.35 -1.70
N ALA A 444 52.41 -11.93 -2.62
CA ALA A 444 53.61 -12.59 -3.18
C ALA A 444 53.58 -13.81 -4.15
N ALA A 445 54.46 -13.66 -5.17
CA ALA A 445 55.24 -14.62 -5.98
C ALA A 445 54.62 -15.18 -7.29
N THR A 446 55.02 -14.73 -8.49
CA THR A 446 56.20 -15.03 -9.38
C THR A 446 55.98 -16.19 -10.38
N GLU A 447 56.42 -15.96 -11.63
CA GLU A 447 56.81 -16.90 -12.71
C GLU A 447 55.78 -17.40 -13.76
N GLN A 448 55.86 -16.74 -14.91
CA GLN A 448 56.10 -17.19 -16.32
C GLN A 448 55.99 -18.68 -16.78
N PRO A 449 55.88 -18.91 -18.11
CA PRO A 449 54.91 -19.81 -18.75
C PRO A 449 55.54 -21.10 -19.33
N SER A 450 54.71 -22.05 -19.79
CA SER A 450 54.84 -22.73 -21.10
C SER A 450 53.91 -23.95 -21.29
N ASN A 451 53.48 -24.10 -22.54
CA ASN A 451 53.39 -25.31 -23.36
C ASN A 451 52.29 -26.37 -23.23
N ASP A 452 51.73 -26.65 -24.43
CA ASP A 452 51.43 -27.95 -25.06
C ASP A 452 50.43 -28.90 -24.36
N ALA A 453 49.61 -29.70 -25.04
CA ALA A 453 49.15 -29.90 -26.40
C ALA A 453 48.13 -31.06 -26.35
N ALA A 454 47.26 -31.15 -27.36
CA ALA A 454 46.57 -32.37 -27.82
C ALA A 454 45.49 -32.98 -26.88
N ASP A 455 44.44 -33.67 -27.31
CA ASP A 455 44.12 -34.25 -28.62
C ASP A 455 42.65 -34.73 -28.64
N LYS A 456 42.15 -35.00 -29.86
CA LYS A 456 41.05 -35.92 -30.25
C LYS A 456 39.58 -35.52 -29.97
N SER A 457 38.58 -35.88 -30.77
CA SER A 457 38.37 -36.26 -32.19
C SER A 457 36.96 -36.86 -32.26
N ASN A 458 36.28 -36.70 -33.41
CA ASN A 458 35.23 -37.58 -33.96
C ASN A 458 33.78 -37.48 -33.40
N VAL A 459 32.67 -37.62 -34.16
CA VAL A 459 32.32 -37.59 -35.60
C VAL A 459 30.79 -37.90 -35.67
N VAL A 460 30.03 -37.08 -36.42
CA VAL A 460 28.92 -37.43 -37.36
C VAL A 460 27.49 -37.80 -36.90
N SER A 461 26.55 -37.16 -37.63
CA SER A 461 25.20 -37.54 -38.15
C SER A 461 23.91 -37.58 -37.30
N LEU A 462 23.02 -36.63 -37.63
CA LEU A 462 21.68 -36.74 -38.25
C LEU A 462 20.56 -37.67 -37.71
N GLN A 463 19.36 -37.05 -37.60
CA GLN A 463 17.98 -37.59 -37.61
C GLN A 463 17.55 -38.40 -36.36
N SER A 464 16.33 -38.32 -35.82
CA SER A 464 15.02 -37.83 -36.27
C SER A 464 14.08 -37.67 -35.05
N GLN A 465 12.95 -36.99 -35.27
CA GLN A 465 11.89 -36.65 -34.31
C GLN A 465 11.04 -37.84 -33.78
N ILE A 466 10.19 -37.48 -32.80
CA ILE A 466 8.79 -37.88 -32.51
C ILE A 466 8.57 -38.67 -31.20
N SER A 467 7.66 -38.11 -30.36
CA SER A 467 6.80 -38.72 -29.32
C SER A 467 7.39 -38.78 -27.91
N ALA A 468 6.67 -38.63 -26.81
CA ALA A 468 5.37 -38.05 -26.44
C ALA A 468 5.33 -38.11 -24.89
N SER A 469 4.63 -37.17 -24.25
CA SER A 469 3.96 -37.31 -22.95
C SER A 469 4.78 -37.50 -21.65
N GLN A 470 4.60 -36.52 -20.76
CA GLN A 470 4.46 -36.64 -19.30
C GLN A 470 5.61 -37.29 -18.49
N GLU A 471 6.40 -36.45 -17.82
CA GLU A 471 6.56 -36.52 -16.36
C GLU A 471 7.22 -35.23 -15.82
N ALA A 472 6.61 -34.71 -14.76
CA ALA A 472 6.98 -33.47 -14.09
C ALA A 472 8.07 -33.69 -13.02
N LYS A 473 9.04 -32.76 -12.90
CA LYS A 473 9.35 -31.97 -11.68
C LYS A 473 10.79 -31.42 -11.66
N LYS A 474 10.84 -30.10 -11.39
CA LYS A 474 11.90 -29.31 -10.75
C LYS A 474 13.31 -29.30 -11.37
N CYS A 475 13.65 -28.15 -11.96
CA CYS A 475 15.01 -27.62 -11.88
C CYS A 475 14.98 -26.08 -11.91
N GLU A 476 14.97 -25.47 -10.73
CA GLU A 476 15.20 -24.03 -10.55
C GLU A 476 16.70 -23.75 -10.66
N LYS A 477 17.08 -22.85 -11.58
CA LYS A 477 18.37 -22.14 -11.55
C LYS A 477 18.09 -20.67 -11.90
N PRO A 478 18.48 -19.70 -11.05
CA PRO A 478 18.37 -18.28 -11.40
C PRO A 478 19.38 -17.90 -12.49
N LEU A 479 18.95 -17.05 -13.42
CA LEU A 479 19.78 -16.40 -14.43
C LEU A 479 21.01 -15.76 -13.75
N SER A 480 22.17 -16.40 -13.89
CA SER A 480 23.45 -15.76 -13.60
C SER A 480 24.48 -16.22 -14.61
N LYS A 481 25.24 -15.23 -15.09
CA LYS A 481 26.45 -15.27 -15.95
C LYS A 481 26.24 -14.85 -17.41
N HIS A 482 26.02 -13.57 -17.65
CA HIS A 482 26.54 -12.93 -18.87
C HIS A 482 27.50 -11.81 -18.47
N LEU A 483 28.68 -11.82 -19.09
CA LEU A 483 29.82 -10.97 -18.76
C LEU A 483 29.50 -9.48 -18.97
N ILE A 484 29.48 -8.70 -17.88
CA ILE A 484 29.49 -7.23 -17.97
C ILE A 484 30.96 -6.80 -18.13
N LYS A 485 31.33 -6.46 -19.37
CA LYS A 485 32.58 -5.77 -19.65
C LYS A 485 32.44 -4.36 -19.05
N LYS A 486 33.44 -3.90 -18.30
CA LYS A 486 33.53 -2.52 -17.80
C LYS A 486 33.47 -1.56 -19.00
N ILE A 487 32.30 -1.00 -19.32
CA ILE A 487 32.17 0.03 -20.34
C ILE A 487 32.56 1.34 -19.66
N THR A 488 33.66 1.94 -20.12
CA THR A 488 33.95 3.35 -19.83
C THR A 488 32.82 4.18 -20.41
N ARG A 489 32.05 4.82 -19.53
CA ARG A 489 30.89 5.60 -19.88
C ARG A 489 31.21 6.65 -20.93
N VAL A 490 30.39 6.73 -21.98
CA VAL A 490 30.60 7.65 -23.09
C VAL A 490 29.68 8.85 -22.91
N ASP A 491 30.26 10.03 -22.73
CA ASP A 491 29.51 11.29 -22.70
C ASP A 491 28.89 11.56 -24.07
N THR A 492 27.57 11.72 -24.10
CA THR A 492 26.85 12.03 -25.34
C THR A 492 27.15 13.47 -25.77
N LYS A 493 27.98 13.62 -26.80
CA LYS A 493 28.34 14.94 -27.39
C LYS A 493 27.52 15.34 -28.61
N LEU A 494 26.63 14.46 -29.07
CA LEU A 494 25.80 14.69 -30.26
C LEU A 494 24.74 15.76 -29.98
N THR A 495 24.79 16.85 -30.75
CA THR A 495 23.87 17.98 -30.61
C THR A 495 22.43 17.59 -30.93
N SER A 496 22.20 16.62 -31.82
CA SER A 496 20.89 16.06 -32.14
C SER A 496 20.21 15.43 -30.90
N VAL A 497 20.92 14.56 -30.18
CA VAL A 497 20.42 13.91 -28.95
C VAL A 497 20.25 14.93 -27.82
N LEU A 498 21.18 15.87 -27.64
CA LEU A 498 21.06 16.93 -26.65
C LEU A 498 19.84 17.84 -26.91
N GLN A 499 19.55 18.16 -28.18
CA GLN A 499 18.34 18.91 -28.55
C GLN A 499 17.06 18.11 -28.27
N LEU A 500 17.06 16.79 -28.48
CA LEU A 500 15.91 15.94 -28.16
C LEU A 500 15.67 15.88 -26.64
N ARG A 501 16.72 15.70 -25.84
CA ARG A 501 16.63 15.77 -24.35
C ARG A 501 16.06 17.11 -23.90
N LYS A 502 16.57 18.22 -24.45
CA LYS A 502 16.06 19.56 -24.16
C LYS A 502 14.59 19.72 -24.54
N SER A 503 14.17 19.14 -25.66
CA SER A 503 12.76 19.17 -26.08
C SER A 503 11.85 18.41 -25.11
N VAL A 504 12.31 17.30 -24.52
CA VAL A 504 11.58 16.58 -23.47
C VAL A 504 11.44 17.46 -22.22
N GLU A 505 12.51 18.11 -21.79
CA GLU A 505 12.50 18.98 -20.61
C GLU A 505 11.58 20.21 -20.79
N GLU A 506 11.63 20.86 -21.96
CA GLU A 506 10.78 22.02 -22.28
C GLU A 506 9.29 21.64 -22.32
N ASN A 507 8.97 20.40 -22.72
CA ASN A 507 7.61 19.87 -22.78
C ASN A 507 7.11 19.24 -21.46
N CYS A 508 7.91 19.29 -20.38
CA CYS A 508 7.55 18.72 -19.09
C CYS A 508 6.34 19.43 -18.45
N HIS A 509 5.44 18.64 -17.86
CA HIS A 509 4.36 19.13 -17.02
C HIS A 509 4.73 19.02 -15.53
N ARG A 510 4.90 20.17 -14.86
CA ARG A 510 5.39 20.24 -13.47
C ARG A 510 4.51 19.47 -12.48
N THR A 511 3.19 19.68 -12.53
CA THR A 511 2.24 19.02 -11.61
C THR A 511 2.22 17.49 -11.76
N LEU A 512 2.09 16.98 -13.00
CA LEU A 512 2.14 15.54 -13.25
C LEU A 512 3.47 14.92 -12.81
N ARG A 513 4.58 15.66 -12.94
CA ARG A 513 5.88 15.19 -12.49
C ARG A 513 5.89 14.97 -10.98
N GLU A 514 5.35 15.91 -10.22
CA GLU A 514 5.18 15.76 -8.78
C GLU A 514 4.25 14.60 -8.44
N THR A 515 3.14 14.47 -9.17
CA THR A 515 2.19 13.37 -9.04
C THR A 515 2.89 12.02 -9.17
N PHE A 516 3.65 11.76 -10.25
CA PHE A 516 4.38 10.51 -10.40
C PHE A 516 5.58 10.38 -9.46
N ALA A 517 6.23 11.46 -9.04
CA ALA A 517 7.33 11.39 -8.09
C ALA A 517 6.88 11.03 -6.67
N GLN A 518 5.62 11.31 -6.30
CA GLN A 518 5.09 11.07 -4.96
C GLN A 518 3.92 10.08 -4.93
N HIS A 519 3.56 9.49 -6.07
CA HIS A 519 2.44 8.56 -6.12
C HIS A 519 2.65 7.35 -5.20
N VAL A 520 1.52 6.80 -4.76
CA VAL A 520 1.39 5.50 -4.15
C VAL A 520 0.67 4.60 -5.16
N PHE A 521 1.29 3.47 -5.50
CA PHE A 521 0.67 2.49 -6.37
C PHE A 521 -0.49 1.80 -5.63
N VAL A 522 -1.66 1.72 -6.26
CA VAL A 522 -2.87 1.13 -5.65
C VAL A 522 -3.13 -0.27 -6.19
N GLY A 523 -3.04 -0.45 -7.52
CA GLY A 523 -3.23 -1.77 -8.12
C GLY A 523 -3.35 -1.73 -9.64
N SER A 524 -3.06 -2.86 -10.29
CA SER A 524 -3.23 -3.03 -11.74
C SER A 524 -4.62 -3.55 -12.09
N ILE A 525 -5.31 -2.87 -13.00
CA ILE A 525 -6.61 -3.30 -13.55
C ILE A 525 -6.38 -4.24 -14.75
N SER A 526 -5.46 -3.87 -15.63
CA SER A 526 -5.08 -4.65 -16.82
C SER A 526 -3.59 -4.40 -17.16
N PRO A 527 -2.98 -5.17 -18.09
CA PRO A 527 -1.60 -4.93 -18.50
C PRO A 527 -1.35 -3.51 -19.06
N SER A 528 -2.41 -2.81 -19.47
CA SER A 528 -2.35 -1.45 -20.01
C SER A 528 -2.93 -0.38 -19.09
N GLN A 529 -3.48 -0.75 -17.93
CA GLN A 529 -4.13 0.20 -17.01
C GLN A 529 -3.84 -0.13 -15.54
N ALA A 530 -3.45 0.89 -14.77
CA ALA A 530 -3.29 0.76 -13.33
C ALA A 530 -3.73 2.03 -12.59
N LEU A 531 -3.99 1.86 -11.30
CA LEU A 531 -4.43 2.90 -10.39
C LEU A 531 -3.27 3.40 -9.55
N ILE A 532 -3.15 4.72 -9.47
CA ILE A 532 -2.26 5.38 -8.53
C ILE A 532 -3.03 6.41 -7.70
N GLN A 533 -2.57 6.57 -6.46
CA GLN A 533 -3.07 7.61 -5.57
C GLN A 533 -2.02 8.71 -5.44
N TYR A 534 -2.47 9.96 -5.53
CA TYR A 534 -1.67 11.12 -5.20
C TYR A 534 -2.51 12.08 -4.35
N ASN A 535 -2.05 12.35 -3.13
CA ASN A 535 -2.79 13.11 -2.13
C ASN A 535 -4.23 12.59 -1.95
N THR A 536 -5.22 13.40 -2.33
CA THR A 536 -6.65 13.10 -2.24
C THR A 536 -7.26 12.60 -3.55
N GLN A 537 -6.45 12.45 -4.61
CA GLN A 537 -6.88 12.05 -5.94
C GLN A 537 -6.54 10.57 -6.19
N LEU A 538 -7.50 9.85 -6.74
CA LEU A 538 -7.32 8.52 -7.31
C LEU A 538 -7.30 8.67 -8.84
N LEU A 539 -6.20 8.27 -9.46
CA LEU A 539 -5.95 8.44 -10.88
C LEU A 539 -5.90 7.08 -11.58
N LEU A 540 -6.66 6.95 -12.66
CA LEU A 540 -6.51 5.89 -13.65
C LEU A 540 -5.40 6.27 -14.62
N CYS A 541 -4.37 5.44 -14.69
CA CYS A 541 -3.26 5.62 -15.59
C CYS A 541 -3.32 4.58 -16.71
N ASN A 542 -3.26 5.04 -17.96
CA ASN A 542 -2.95 4.20 -19.10
C ASN A 542 -1.45 3.90 -19.09
N THR A 543 -1.11 2.80 -18.42
CA THR A 543 0.27 2.34 -18.20
C THR A 543 1.03 2.20 -19.51
N LYS A 544 0.38 1.74 -20.60
CA LYS A 544 1.04 1.61 -21.91
C LYS A 544 1.57 2.96 -22.43
N LEU A 545 0.70 3.97 -22.53
CA LEU A 545 1.08 5.29 -23.04
C LEU A 545 2.13 5.99 -22.17
N ILE A 546 2.06 5.79 -20.86
CA ILE A 546 3.02 6.35 -19.91
C ILE A 546 4.39 5.67 -20.05
N LEU A 547 4.42 4.36 -20.20
CA LEU A 547 5.66 3.59 -20.39
C LEU A 547 6.31 3.86 -21.74
N GLU A 548 5.54 4.08 -22.81
CA GLU A 548 6.09 4.52 -24.10
C GLU A 548 6.91 5.81 -23.95
N GLU A 549 6.45 6.76 -23.15
CA GLU A 549 7.19 7.99 -22.92
C GLU A 549 8.38 7.78 -21.96
N LEU A 550 8.24 6.92 -20.95
CA LEU A 550 9.37 6.54 -20.07
C LEU A 550 10.50 5.88 -20.85
N PHE A 551 10.20 4.86 -21.66
CA PHE A 551 11.24 4.14 -22.43
C PHE A 551 11.87 5.03 -23.50
N TYR A 552 11.11 5.94 -24.12
CA TYR A 552 11.67 6.94 -25.03
C TYR A 552 12.72 7.80 -24.32
N GLN A 553 12.43 8.23 -23.09
CA GLN A 553 13.37 8.98 -22.26
C GLN A 553 14.58 8.12 -21.90
N LEU A 554 14.39 6.88 -21.44
CA LEU A 554 15.51 5.99 -21.12
C LEU A 554 16.43 5.78 -22.33
N VAL A 555 15.89 5.67 -23.56
CA VAL A 555 16.71 5.57 -24.77
C VAL A 555 17.53 6.84 -25.03
N LEU A 556 16.92 8.02 -24.89
CA LEU A 556 17.63 9.28 -25.13
C LEU A 556 18.68 9.58 -24.05
N TYR A 557 18.38 9.33 -22.78
CA TYR A 557 19.27 9.65 -21.65
C TYR A 557 20.40 8.62 -21.51
N ASN A 558 20.17 7.35 -21.84
CA ASN A 558 21.19 6.28 -21.80
C ASN A 558 21.84 6.01 -23.17
N PHE A 559 21.74 6.94 -24.12
CA PHE A 559 22.33 6.81 -25.45
C PHE A 559 23.80 6.36 -25.39
N GLN A 560 24.19 5.33 -26.16
CA GLN A 560 25.51 4.65 -26.15
C GLN A 560 25.87 3.85 -24.89
N ASN A 561 25.03 3.86 -23.85
CA ASN A 561 25.35 3.30 -22.53
C ASN A 561 24.37 2.18 -22.11
N PHE A 562 23.90 1.38 -23.07
CA PHE A 562 22.99 0.26 -22.78
C PHE A 562 23.74 -1.06 -22.56
N ASP A 563 23.32 -1.82 -21.55
CA ASP A 563 23.59 -3.25 -21.49
C ASP A 563 22.82 -4.00 -22.58
N CYS A 564 23.22 -5.25 -22.86
CA CYS A 564 22.58 -6.06 -23.90
C CYS A 564 22.07 -7.40 -23.35
N TYR A 565 20.81 -7.70 -23.64
CA TYR A 565 20.23 -9.03 -23.49
C TYR A 565 20.57 -9.87 -24.72
N ARG A 566 21.30 -10.97 -24.51
CA ARG A 566 21.73 -11.86 -25.60
C ARG A 566 20.80 -13.06 -25.68
N PHE A 567 20.33 -13.35 -26.88
CA PHE A 567 19.52 -14.55 -27.13
C PHE A 567 20.40 -15.80 -27.07
N GLU A 568 19.88 -16.89 -26.50
CA GLU A 568 20.57 -18.18 -26.48
C GLU A 568 20.83 -18.70 -27.90
N ASN A 569 19.84 -18.54 -28.78
CA ASN A 569 19.93 -18.85 -30.20
C ASN A 569 19.72 -17.57 -31.00
N ALA A 570 20.66 -17.25 -31.89
CA ALA A 570 20.49 -16.11 -32.79
C ALA A 570 19.34 -16.39 -33.77
N MET A 571 18.51 -15.38 -34.03
CA MET A 571 17.28 -15.53 -34.81
C MET A 571 17.43 -14.88 -36.20
N PRO A 572 17.09 -15.57 -37.31
CA PRO A 572 17.12 -14.96 -38.64
C PRO A 572 16.11 -13.81 -38.76
N ILE A 573 16.57 -12.61 -39.13
CA ILE A 573 15.71 -11.43 -39.27
C ILE A 573 14.67 -11.63 -40.37
N LYS A 574 15.04 -12.30 -41.47
CA LYS A 574 14.12 -12.62 -42.56
C LYS A 574 12.91 -13.44 -42.09
N ASP A 575 13.15 -14.47 -41.28
CA ASP A 575 12.07 -15.33 -40.77
C ASP A 575 11.20 -14.58 -39.77
N LEU A 576 11.80 -13.75 -38.92
CA LEU A 576 11.06 -12.86 -38.01
C LEU A 576 10.24 -11.81 -38.79
N ALA A 577 10.76 -11.26 -39.89
CA ALA A 577 10.03 -10.32 -40.72
C ALA A 577 8.84 -10.98 -41.45
N LEU A 578 8.98 -12.23 -41.91
CA LEU A 578 7.86 -13.01 -42.44
C LEU A 578 6.77 -13.22 -41.39
N LEU A 579 7.14 -13.64 -40.18
CA LEU A 579 6.21 -13.78 -39.05
C LEU A 579 5.51 -12.47 -38.70
N GLY A 580 6.23 -11.34 -38.79
CA GLY A 580 5.67 -10.03 -38.53
C GLY A 580 4.69 -9.58 -39.61
N LEU A 581 4.98 -9.82 -40.90
CA LEU A 581 4.10 -9.49 -42.03
C LEU A 581 2.80 -10.32 -42.04
N ASP A 582 2.77 -11.43 -41.31
CA ASP A 582 1.55 -12.19 -41.04
C ASP A 582 0.67 -11.58 -39.93
N LEU A 583 1.21 -10.66 -39.13
CA LEU A 583 0.44 -9.98 -38.08
C LEU A 583 -0.45 -8.87 -38.67
N PRO A 584 -1.72 -8.78 -38.23
CA PRO A 584 -2.66 -7.77 -38.73
C PRO A 584 -2.26 -6.34 -38.39
N ASP A 585 -1.39 -6.14 -37.40
CA ASP A 585 -0.96 -4.82 -36.92
C ASP A 585 0.08 -4.15 -37.83
N THR A 586 0.66 -4.87 -38.80
CA THR A 586 1.58 -4.29 -39.79
C THR A 586 0.90 -3.46 -40.85
N GLY A 587 -0.42 -3.64 -41.03
CA GLY A 587 -1.17 -2.96 -42.09
C GLY A 587 -0.83 -3.43 -43.51
N TRP A 588 -0.05 -4.51 -43.67
CA TRP A 588 0.31 -5.06 -44.98
C TRP A 588 -0.92 -5.47 -45.78
N THR A 589 -0.93 -5.08 -47.05
CA THR A 589 -1.93 -5.45 -48.04
C THR A 589 -1.27 -6.11 -49.24
N GLU A 590 -2.04 -6.85 -50.05
CA GLU A 590 -1.53 -7.46 -51.28
C GLU A 590 -0.99 -6.43 -52.29
N GLU A 591 -1.31 -5.14 -52.11
CA GLU A 591 -0.81 -4.02 -52.91
C GLU A 591 0.64 -3.63 -52.58
N ASP A 592 1.13 -3.95 -51.38
CA ASP A 592 2.49 -3.61 -50.91
C ASP A 592 3.57 -4.56 -51.47
N GLY A 593 3.15 -5.60 -52.20
CA GLY A 593 4.02 -6.60 -52.83
C GLY A 593 4.21 -7.87 -52.01
N PRO A 594 4.91 -8.88 -52.56
CA PRO A 594 5.04 -10.20 -51.94
C PRO A 594 5.84 -10.14 -50.63
N LYS A 595 5.33 -10.86 -49.61
CA LYS A 595 5.88 -10.86 -48.25
C LYS A 595 7.35 -11.30 -48.21
N GLU A 596 7.72 -12.25 -49.05
CA GLU A 596 9.07 -12.78 -49.13
C GLU A 596 10.09 -11.73 -49.60
N GLU A 597 9.72 -10.89 -50.57
CA GLU A 597 10.59 -9.81 -51.06
C GLU A 597 10.70 -8.67 -50.05
N LEU A 598 9.60 -8.35 -49.36
CA LEU A 598 9.59 -7.37 -48.27
C LEU A 598 10.46 -7.83 -47.10
N ALA A 599 10.35 -9.09 -46.68
CA ALA A 599 11.18 -9.66 -45.62
C ALA A 599 12.68 -9.66 -45.96
N VAL A 600 13.04 -9.87 -47.24
CA VAL A 600 14.42 -9.73 -47.70
C VAL A 600 14.89 -8.28 -47.60
N ARG A 601 14.12 -7.32 -48.11
CA ARG A 601 14.46 -5.89 -48.03
C ARG A 601 14.63 -5.40 -46.59
N ILE A 602 13.74 -5.80 -45.68
CA ILE A 602 13.84 -5.48 -44.25
C ILE A 602 15.14 -6.04 -43.64
N SER A 603 15.46 -7.29 -43.97
CA SER A 603 16.70 -7.92 -43.51
C SER A 603 17.95 -7.21 -44.04
N GLU A 604 17.93 -6.74 -45.29
CA GLU A 604 19.03 -5.99 -45.90
C GLU A 604 19.25 -4.64 -45.21
N ILE A 605 18.19 -3.84 -45.05
CA ILE A 605 18.24 -2.52 -44.39
C ILE A 605 18.80 -2.64 -42.97
N LEU A 606 18.27 -3.56 -42.16
CA LEU A 606 18.71 -3.71 -40.76
C LEU A 606 20.12 -4.26 -40.65
N THR A 607 20.56 -5.09 -41.60
CA THR A 607 21.96 -5.57 -41.64
C THR A 607 22.91 -4.45 -42.04
N GLU A 608 22.53 -3.60 -43.00
CA GLU A 608 23.29 -2.42 -43.41
C GLU A 608 23.47 -1.44 -42.25
N LYS A 609 22.39 -1.17 -41.49
CA LYS A 609 22.42 -0.30 -40.31
C LYS A 609 22.96 -0.98 -39.04
N GLY A 610 23.29 -2.26 -39.10
CA GLY A 610 23.78 -3.07 -37.97
C GLY A 610 24.96 -2.48 -37.18
N PRO A 611 26.00 -1.91 -37.82
CA PRO A 611 27.11 -1.28 -37.09
C PRO A 611 26.67 -0.09 -36.23
N MET A 612 25.81 0.78 -36.75
CA MET A 612 25.26 1.93 -36.03
C MET A 612 24.37 1.47 -34.87
N LEU A 613 23.49 0.51 -35.12
CA LEU A 613 22.61 -0.09 -34.11
C LEU A 613 23.39 -0.72 -32.96
N ARG A 614 24.53 -1.35 -33.27
CA ARG A 614 25.44 -1.93 -32.26
C ARG A 614 26.14 -0.87 -31.43
N GLU A 615 26.62 0.20 -32.07
CA GLU A 615 27.40 1.25 -31.40
C GLU A 615 26.53 2.15 -30.50
N TYR A 616 25.35 2.55 -30.99
CA TYR A 616 24.51 3.53 -30.28
C TYR A 616 23.46 2.90 -29.36
N PHE A 617 22.95 1.71 -29.72
CA PHE A 617 21.78 1.12 -29.06
C PHE A 617 22.00 -0.31 -28.56
N SER A 618 23.23 -0.85 -28.64
CA SER A 618 23.55 -2.23 -28.21
C SER A 618 22.70 -3.34 -28.87
N ILE A 619 22.10 -3.07 -30.04
CA ILE A 619 21.42 -4.08 -30.87
C ILE A 619 22.46 -4.74 -31.76
N ASN A 620 22.68 -6.04 -31.58
CA ASN A 620 23.68 -6.76 -32.34
C ASN A 620 23.04 -7.60 -33.45
N ILE A 621 23.27 -7.17 -34.69
CA ILE A 621 22.89 -7.90 -35.90
C ILE A 621 24.17 -8.45 -36.55
N GLY A 622 24.21 -9.76 -36.73
CA GLY A 622 25.31 -10.42 -37.42
C GLY A 622 25.33 -10.10 -38.92
N PRO A 623 26.48 -10.18 -39.60
CA PRO A 623 26.59 -9.92 -41.04
C PRO A 623 25.78 -10.90 -41.91
N ASN A 624 25.32 -12.00 -41.31
CA ASN A 624 24.44 -13.00 -41.92
C ASN A 624 22.94 -12.73 -41.67
N GLY A 625 22.56 -11.55 -41.18
CA GLY A 625 21.16 -11.19 -40.92
C GLY A 625 20.58 -11.88 -39.67
N MET A 626 21.43 -12.30 -38.73
CA MET A 626 21.01 -12.96 -37.49
C MET A 626 20.97 -11.96 -36.33
N LEU A 627 19.81 -11.81 -35.69
CA LEU A 627 19.65 -11.00 -34.48
C LEU A 627 20.26 -11.75 -33.27
N GLN A 628 21.22 -11.11 -32.60
CA GLN A 628 21.98 -11.70 -31.49
C GLN A 628 21.65 -11.08 -30.13
N SER A 629 21.27 -9.79 -30.09
CA SER A 629 20.94 -9.11 -28.83
C SER A 629 19.99 -7.93 -29.00
N LEU A 630 19.30 -7.59 -27.91
CA LEU A 630 18.52 -6.37 -27.72
C LEU A 630 19.05 -5.56 -26.53
N PRO A 631 18.81 -4.23 -26.47
CA PRO A 631 19.22 -3.38 -25.34
C PRO A 631 18.47 -3.74 -24.06
N ILE A 632 19.07 -3.51 -22.90
CA ILE A 632 18.35 -3.50 -21.61
C ILE A 632 18.09 -2.04 -21.26
N LEU A 633 16.83 -1.61 -21.33
CA LEU A 633 16.45 -0.23 -21.03
C LEU A 633 16.22 0.01 -19.52
N LEU A 634 15.82 -1.02 -18.79
CA LEU A 634 15.50 -0.97 -17.36
C LEU A 634 15.93 -2.28 -16.69
N GLU A 635 16.58 -2.19 -15.52
CA GLU A 635 17.01 -3.38 -14.78
C GLU A 635 15.83 -4.28 -14.42
N ASN A 636 16.03 -5.60 -14.55
CA ASN A 636 15.03 -6.63 -14.24
C ASN A 636 13.74 -6.55 -15.09
N TYR A 637 13.78 -5.86 -16.24
CA TYR A 637 12.69 -5.81 -17.20
C TYR A 637 13.16 -6.28 -18.58
N ILE A 638 12.48 -7.27 -19.14
CA ILE A 638 12.69 -7.76 -20.51
C ILE A 638 11.32 -7.70 -21.21
N PRO A 639 11.22 -7.05 -22.38
CA PRO A 639 9.95 -6.93 -23.10
C PRO A 639 9.52 -8.29 -23.67
N ASN A 640 8.23 -8.41 -24.03
CA ASN A 640 7.69 -9.65 -24.56
C ASN A 640 8.40 -10.07 -25.87
N PRO A 641 9.07 -11.24 -25.93
CA PRO A 641 9.78 -11.69 -27.13
C PRO A 641 8.84 -11.91 -28.33
N LEU A 642 7.53 -12.15 -28.10
CA LEU A 642 6.55 -12.27 -29.18
C LEU A 642 6.37 -10.98 -30.00
N GLY A 643 6.76 -9.82 -29.45
CA GLY A 643 6.68 -8.54 -30.15
C GLY A 643 7.88 -8.26 -31.07
N VAL A 644 8.95 -9.07 -31.01
CA VAL A 644 10.19 -8.83 -31.78
C VAL A 644 9.95 -8.82 -33.29
N PRO A 645 9.15 -9.73 -33.90
CA PRO A 645 8.79 -9.67 -35.31
C PRO A 645 8.25 -8.30 -35.76
N LEU A 646 7.24 -7.78 -35.06
CA LEU A 646 6.63 -6.49 -35.39
C LEU A 646 7.59 -5.33 -35.17
N TYR A 647 8.39 -5.38 -34.11
CA TYR A 647 9.41 -4.37 -33.81
C TYR A 647 10.44 -4.25 -34.93
N LEU A 648 10.95 -5.37 -35.47
CA LEU A 648 11.93 -5.34 -36.56
C LEU A 648 11.36 -4.75 -37.85
N ILE A 649 10.10 -5.04 -38.18
CA ILE A 649 9.44 -4.43 -39.34
C ILE A 649 9.35 -2.91 -39.15
N ARG A 650 8.87 -2.46 -37.99
CA ARG A 650 8.72 -1.03 -37.69
C ARG A 650 10.06 -0.29 -37.67
N LEU A 651 11.14 -0.94 -37.22
CA LEU A 651 12.49 -0.38 -37.33
C LEU A 651 12.90 -0.15 -38.80
N ALA A 652 12.51 -1.03 -39.71
CA ALA A 652 12.85 -0.88 -41.12
C ALA A 652 11.95 0.11 -41.86
N THR A 653 10.68 0.25 -41.47
CA THR A 653 9.68 1.07 -42.20
C THR A 653 9.41 2.44 -41.60
N GLU A 654 9.38 2.57 -40.27
CA GLU A 654 8.97 3.80 -39.57
C GLU A 654 10.15 4.69 -39.17
N VAL A 655 11.37 4.14 -39.14
CA VAL A 655 12.58 4.90 -38.76
C VAL A 655 13.10 5.67 -39.95
N ASP A 656 13.26 6.98 -39.76
CA ASP A 656 13.86 7.86 -40.76
C ASP A 656 15.38 7.68 -40.74
N TRP A 657 15.94 6.94 -41.70
CA TRP A 657 17.38 6.68 -41.79
C TRP A 657 18.18 7.78 -42.51
N GLU A 658 17.52 8.85 -42.98
CA GLU A 658 18.16 9.91 -43.77
C GLU A 658 18.61 11.08 -42.91
N GLU A 659 17.77 11.54 -41.98
CA GLU A 659 18.06 12.69 -41.11
C GLU A 659 18.47 12.24 -39.70
N GLU A 660 19.72 12.53 -39.27
CA GLU A 660 20.26 12.08 -37.97
C GLU A 660 19.32 12.31 -36.78
N LYS A 661 18.76 13.53 -36.64
CA LYS A 661 17.88 13.87 -35.52
C LYS A 661 16.56 13.11 -35.58
N LYS A 662 15.95 12.99 -36.76
CA LYS A 662 14.70 12.24 -36.94
C LYS A 662 14.93 10.74 -36.81
N CYS A 663 16.09 10.25 -37.22
CA CYS A 663 16.52 8.88 -37.02
C CYS A 663 16.52 8.51 -35.54
N PHE A 664 17.23 9.27 -34.71
CA PHE A 664 17.28 9.01 -33.28
C PHE A 664 15.92 9.16 -32.59
N ASP A 665 15.11 10.14 -33.01
CA ASP A 665 13.76 10.33 -32.47
C ASP A 665 12.83 9.17 -32.83
N SER A 666 12.68 8.85 -34.12
CA SER A 666 11.83 7.76 -34.62
C SER A 666 12.30 6.39 -34.09
N PHE A 667 13.60 6.11 -34.08
CA PHE A 667 14.14 4.90 -33.49
C PHE A 667 13.80 4.77 -32.00
N ALA A 668 13.97 5.84 -31.23
CA ALA A 668 13.64 5.84 -29.81
C ALA A 668 12.15 5.63 -29.56
N ARG A 669 11.28 6.22 -30.41
CA ARG A 669 9.81 6.04 -30.35
C ARG A 669 9.41 4.60 -30.62
N GLU A 670 9.95 4.00 -31.68
CA GLU A 670 9.63 2.61 -32.05
C GLU A 670 10.15 1.61 -31.02
N THR A 671 11.34 1.84 -30.49
CA THR A 671 11.89 1.04 -29.39
C THR A 671 11.04 1.19 -28.14
N ALA A 672 10.62 2.39 -27.79
CA ALA A 672 9.77 2.60 -26.63
C ALA A 672 8.39 1.93 -26.76
N MET A 673 7.80 1.97 -27.95
CA MET A 673 6.53 1.29 -28.24
C MET A 673 6.62 -0.23 -28.07
N PHE A 674 7.74 -0.83 -28.49
CA PHE A 674 8.00 -2.24 -28.27
C PHE A 674 8.16 -2.57 -26.78
N TYR A 675 8.94 -1.78 -26.03
CA TYR A 675 9.19 -2.02 -24.60
C TYR A 675 7.97 -1.74 -23.71
N ALA A 676 7.04 -0.90 -24.12
CA ALA A 676 5.84 -0.59 -23.34
C ALA A 676 4.77 -1.70 -23.36
N ASN A 677 4.88 -2.69 -24.25
CA ASN A 677 3.94 -3.81 -24.32
C ASN A 677 4.26 -4.86 -23.26
N VAL A 678 3.68 -4.71 -22.07
CA VAL A 678 3.78 -5.68 -20.98
C VAL A 678 3.04 -6.97 -21.35
N SER A 679 3.70 -8.12 -21.24
CA SER A 679 3.09 -9.43 -21.50
C SER A 679 1.97 -9.72 -20.50
N SER A 680 0.88 -10.38 -20.94
CA SER A 680 -0.14 -10.93 -20.04
C SER A 680 0.27 -12.24 -19.37
N ASP A 681 1.33 -12.87 -19.87
CA ASP A 681 1.80 -14.18 -19.43
C ASP A 681 2.78 -14.05 -18.25
N THR A 682 2.96 -15.12 -17.49
CA THR A 682 3.97 -15.17 -16.42
C THR A 682 5.36 -15.28 -17.03
N ASP A 683 6.30 -14.44 -16.58
CA ASP A 683 7.70 -14.49 -17.02
C ASP A 683 8.32 -15.87 -16.76
N GLU A 684 9.43 -16.18 -17.44
CA GLU A 684 10.21 -17.43 -17.26
C GLU A 684 10.63 -17.69 -15.80
N ASN A 685 10.67 -16.64 -14.98
CA ASN A 685 10.94 -16.70 -13.54
C ASN A 685 9.69 -16.90 -12.66
N GLY A 686 8.52 -17.18 -13.26
CA GLY A 686 7.24 -17.38 -12.57
C GLY A 686 6.60 -16.09 -12.02
N LYS A 687 7.08 -14.91 -12.42
CA LYS A 687 6.56 -13.62 -11.98
C LYS A 687 5.37 -13.20 -12.83
N SER A 688 4.27 -12.80 -12.18
CA SER A 688 3.10 -12.25 -12.87
C SER A 688 3.39 -10.85 -13.40
N TRP A 689 2.82 -10.48 -14.55
CA TRP A 689 2.84 -9.13 -15.09
C TRP A 689 2.44 -8.06 -14.05
N LYS A 690 1.52 -8.37 -13.13
CA LYS A 690 1.13 -7.49 -12.02
C LYS A 690 2.32 -7.14 -11.13
N TRP A 691 3.18 -8.12 -10.84
CA TRP A 691 4.38 -7.93 -10.05
C TRP A 691 5.39 -7.02 -10.78
N VAL A 692 5.57 -7.23 -12.09
CA VAL A 692 6.46 -6.40 -12.91
C VAL A 692 5.96 -4.95 -12.96
N THR A 693 4.65 -4.75 -13.13
CA THR A 693 4.03 -3.43 -13.08
C THR A 693 4.27 -2.73 -11.73
N GLU A 694 3.98 -3.41 -10.62
CA GLU A 694 4.04 -2.82 -9.27
C GLU A 694 5.47 -2.60 -8.76
N TYR A 695 6.38 -3.56 -8.97
CA TYR A 695 7.70 -3.57 -8.32
C TYR A 695 8.86 -3.17 -9.24
N VAL A 696 8.63 -3.06 -10.55
CA VAL A 696 9.67 -2.66 -11.52
C VAL A 696 9.27 -1.37 -12.24
N LEU A 697 8.12 -1.37 -12.90
CA LEU A 697 7.71 -0.30 -13.82
C LEU A 697 7.26 0.98 -13.09
N TYR A 698 6.36 0.89 -12.11
CA TYR A 698 5.90 2.08 -11.37
C TYR A 698 6.98 2.70 -10.44
N PRO A 699 7.87 1.92 -9.81
CA PRO A 699 9.05 2.46 -9.16
C PRO A 699 9.97 3.20 -10.14
N ALA A 700 10.18 2.68 -11.36
CA ALA A 700 10.93 3.37 -12.39
C ALA A 700 10.26 4.69 -12.83
N LEU A 701 8.91 4.71 -12.91
CA LEU A 701 8.17 5.95 -13.16
C LEU A 701 8.41 7.00 -12.07
N LYS A 702 8.53 6.58 -10.81
CA LYS A 702 8.80 7.47 -9.68
C LYS A 702 10.18 8.11 -9.75
N GLU A 703 11.18 7.37 -10.23
CA GLU A 703 12.58 7.80 -10.23
C GLU A 703 12.98 8.54 -11.50
N TYR A 704 12.49 8.13 -12.69
CA TYR A 704 13.03 8.60 -13.97
C TYR A 704 12.06 9.38 -14.87
N PHE A 705 10.75 9.36 -14.61
CA PHE A 705 9.76 9.84 -15.57
C PHE A 705 9.62 11.36 -15.63
N ILE A 706 9.66 11.91 -16.85
CA ILE A 706 9.39 13.32 -17.14
C ILE A 706 8.07 13.41 -17.94
N PRO A 707 6.91 13.60 -17.30
CA PRO A 707 5.63 13.55 -18.01
C PRO A 707 5.47 14.75 -18.96
N SER A 708 5.13 14.46 -20.21
CA SER A 708 4.79 15.47 -21.22
C SER A 708 3.47 16.16 -20.93
N ARG A 709 3.34 17.44 -21.33
CA ARG A 709 2.06 18.17 -21.33
C ARG A 709 0.97 17.49 -22.18
N ARG A 710 1.32 16.60 -23.11
CA ARG A 710 0.34 15.84 -23.92
C ARG A 710 -0.57 14.93 -23.09
N PHE A 711 -0.12 14.50 -21.91
CA PHE A 711 -0.91 13.62 -21.04
C PHE A 711 -2.14 14.28 -20.42
N THR A 712 -2.19 15.62 -20.36
CA THR A 712 -3.41 16.33 -19.94
C THR A 712 -4.46 16.36 -21.04
N GLN A 713 -4.09 16.09 -22.29
CA GLN A 713 -4.97 16.15 -23.45
C GLN A 713 -5.40 14.77 -23.96
N ASN A 714 -4.61 13.71 -23.71
CA ASN A 714 -4.81 12.40 -24.36
C ASN A 714 -5.53 11.34 -23.50
N ALA A 715 -6.21 11.73 -22.40
CA ALA A 715 -6.87 10.79 -21.48
C ALA A 715 -5.98 9.65 -20.93
N ALA A 716 -4.64 9.76 -21.02
CA ALA A 716 -3.75 8.77 -20.41
C ALA A 716 -3.78 8.80 -18.88
N ILE A 717 -4.20 9.92 -18.30
CA ILE A 717 -4.37 10.09 -16.86
C ILE A 717 -5.77 10.64 -16.64
N LEU A 718 -6.62 9.87 -15.97
CA LEU A 718 -7.98 10.25 -15.66
C LEU A 718 -8.16 10.29 -14.15
N GLU A 719 -8.61 11.42 -13.63
CA GLU A 719 -9.07 11.51 -12.24
C GLU A 719 -10.38 10.74 -12.12
N ILE A 720 -10.34 9.57 -11.47
CA ILE A 720 -11.56 8.80 -11.19
C ILE A 720 -12.33 9.45 -10.05
N ALA A 721 -11.59 9.84 -9.01
CA ALA A 721 -12.16 10.31 -7.78
C ALA A 721 -11.22 11.29 -7.11
N ASN A 722 -11.80 12.28 -6.45
CA ASN A 722 -11.08 13.24 -5.65
C ASN A 722 -11.89 13.53 -4.41
N LEU A 723 -11.26 13.42 -3.25
CA LEU A 723 -11.93 13.44 -1.95
C LEU A 723 -12.89 14.65 -1.79
N PRO A 724 -12.54 15.90 -2.16
CA PRO A 724 -13.45 17.05 -2.09
C PRO A 724 -14.60 16.99 -3.10
N ASN A 725 -14.38 16.41 -4.29
CA ASN A 725 -15.42 16.25 -5.31
C ASN A 725 -16.36 15.11 -4.94
N LEU A 726 -15.85 14.00 -4.40
CA LEU A 726 -16.65 12.97 -3.73
C LEU A 726 -17.44 13.61 -2.59
N TYR A 727 -16.84 14.43 -1.73
CA TYR A 727 -17.58 15.15 -0.68
C TYR A 727 -18.59 16.17 -1.20
N LYS A 728 -18.46 16.72 -2.41
CA LYS A 728 -19.49 17.57 -3.04
C LYS A 728 -20.57 16.75 -3.72
N LEU A 729 -20.24 15.59 -4.29
CA LEU A 729 -21.17 14.67 -4.91
C LEU A 729 -22.01 13.99 -3.82
N PHE A 730 -21.34 13.50 -2.78
CA PHE A 730 -21.94 13.08 -1.52
C PHE A 730 -22.59 14.25 -0.79
N GLY A 731 -22.02 15.45 -0.79
CA GLY A 731 -22.63 16.64 -0.20
C GLY A 731 -23.91 17.09 -0.91
N LYS A 732 -24.02 16.82 -2.22
CA LYS A 732 -25.28 16.95 -2.98
C LYS A 732 -26.22 15.78 -2.71
N LEU A 733 -25.72 14.55 -2.53
CA LEU A 733 -26.53 13.40 -2.08
C LEU A 733 -26.98 13.52 -0.61
N ILE A 734 -26.26 14.28 0.22
CA ILE A 734 -26.50 14.50 1.66
C ILE A 734 -27.34 15.77 1.88
N ASN A 735 -27.36 16.72 0.92
CA ASN A 735 -28.22 17.92 0.94
C ASN A 735 -29.44 17.83 0.02
N VAL A 736 -29.79 16.64 -0.50
CA VAL A 736 -31.21 16.39 -0.75
C VAL A 736 -31.78 16.14 0.64
N ASP A 737 -32.56 17.08 1.16
CA ASP A 737 -33.37 16.92 2.36
C ASP A 737 -33.95 15.51 2.37
N VAL A 738 -33.41 14.60 3.18
CA VAL A 738 -33.83 13.19 3.23
C VAL A 738 -35.27 13.17 3.75
N PRO A 739 -36.28 12.92 2.92
CA PRO A 739 -37.58 12.53 3.43
C PRO A 739 -37.44 11.03 3.71
N LYS A 740 -37.47 10.63 5.00
CA LYS A 740 -37.63 9.23 5.48
C LYS A 740 -37.38 8.15 4.42
N THR A 741 -36.18 7.56 4.40
CA THR A 741 -35.79 6.54 3.40
C THR A 741 -36.88 5.47 3.20
N PRO A 742 -37.36 5.25 1.97
CA PRO A 742 -38.31 4.17 1.65
C PRO A 742 -37.61 2.81 1.73
N ASN A 743 -38.31 1.80 2.26
CA ASN A 743 -37.82 0.41 2.34
C ASN A 743 -37.62 -0.16 0.92
N ILE A 744 -36.38 -0.21 0.43
CA ILE A 744 -36.04 -0.83 -0.86
C ILE A 744 -36.06 -2.37 -0.70
N LEU A 745 -36.87 -3.05 -1.51
CA LEU A 745 -37.10 -4.50 -1.49
C LEU A 745 -36.23 -5.27 -2.49
N ALA A 746 -35.94 -4.69 -3.67
CA ALA A 746 -35.07 -5.25 -4.70
C ALA A 746 -34.56 -4.16 -5.65
N GLN A 747 -33.41 -4.36 -6.31
CA GLN A 747 -32.89 -3.42 -7.31
C GLN A 747 -32.08 -4.11 -8.40
N THR A 748 -32.04 -3.52 -9.60
CA THR A 748 -31.23 -3.96 -10.74
C THR A 748 -30.76 -2.76 -11.55
N ALA A 749 -29.59 -2.84 -12.21
CA ALA A 749 -29.07 -1.78 -13.07
C ALA A 749 -28.61 -2.35 -14.40
N GLU A 750 -28.92 -1.66 -15.51
CA GLU A 750 -28.55 -2.10 -16.86
C GLU A 750 -28.21 -0.92 -17.80
N VAL A 751 -27.58 -1.27 -18.92
CA VAL A 751 -27.30 -0.37 -20.03
C VAL A 751 -28.24 -0.70 -21.18
N ILE A 752 -28.92 0.30 -21.70
CA ILE A 752 -29.87 0.20 -22.81
C ILE A 752 -29.47 1.15 -23.93
N GLU A 753 -29.43 0.64 -25.16
CA GLU A 753 -29.11 1.44 -26.34
C GLU A 753 -30.37 2.13 -26.88
N ARG A 754 -30.18 3.23 -27.61
CA ARG A 754 -31.27 3.99 -28.22
C ARG A 754 -32.23 3.10 -29.00
N GLY A 755 -33.52 3.19 -28.69
CA GLY A 755 -34.56 2.48 -29.42
C GLY A 755 -34.80 1.04 -28.97
N ASN A 756 -34.07 0.54 -27.97
CA ASN A 756 -34.27 -0.79 -27.40
C ASN A 756 -35.06 -0.76 -26.09
N PHE A 757 -35.63 -1.92 -25.73
CA PHE A 757 -36.31 -2.17 -24.46
C PHE A 757 -35.57 -3.25 -23.66
N SER A 758 -35.55 -3.09 -22.33
CA SER A 758 -35.18 -4.14 -21.37
C SER A 758 -36.41 -4.55 -20.58
N TYR A 759 -36.71 -5.84 -20.57
CA TYR A 759 -37.94 -6.37 -19.97
C TYR A 759 -37.66 -7.14 -18.69
N PHE A 760 -38.48 -6.90 -17.67
CA PHE A 760 -38.41 -7.50 -16.36
C PHE A 760 -39.79 -7.98 -15.92
N TYR A 761 -39.82 -9.08 -15.16
CA TYR A 761 -40.96 -9.46 -14.34
C TYR A 761 -40.66 -9.19 -12.88
N VAL A 762 -41.58 -8.48 -12.24
CA VAL A 762 -41.55 -8.28 -10.80
C VAL A 762 -42.58 -9.22 -10.17
N TYR A 763 -42.12 -10.05 -9.24
CA TYR A 763 -42.96 -10.93 -8.44
C TYR A 763 -43.07 -10.33 -7.05
N SER A 764 -44.27 -9.90 -6.66
CA SER A 764 -44.56 -9.42 -5.32
C SER A 764 -45.89 -10.00 -4.85
N GLY A 765 -46.02 -10.19 -3.54
CA GLY A 765 -47.31 -10.50 -2.90
C GLY A 765 -47.93 -9.29 -2.22
N ARG A 766 -47.45 -8.07 -2.53
CA ARG A 766 -47.81 -6.81 -1.88
C ARG A 766 -47.75 -5.63 -2.86
N PRO A 767 -48.42 -4.50 -2.54
CA PRO A 767 -48.25 -3.25 -3.27
C PRO A 767 -46.82 -2.76 -3.23
N ILE A 768 -46.30 -2.34 -4.38
CA ILE A 768 -44.92 -1.88 -4.56
C ILE A 768 -44.90 -0.54 -5.29
N VAL A 769 -43.80 0.19 -5.11
CA VAL A 769 -43.47 1.37 -5.88
C VAL A 769 -42.23 1.05 -6.70
N LEU A 770 -42.28 1.29 -8.01
CA LEU A 770 -41.15 1.14 -8.92
C LEU A 770 -40.51 2.50 -9.12
N ASN A 771 -39.22 2.60 -8.87
CA ASN A 771 -38.43 3.81 -9.06
C ASN A 771 -37.30 3.52 -10.06
N LEU A 772 -37.27 4.23 -11.17
CA LEU A 772 -36.27 4.14 -12.22
C LEU A 772 -35.43 5.41 -12.22
N THR A 773 -34.15 5.29 -11.84
CA THR A 773 -33.18 6.39 -11.87
C THR A 773 -32.26 6.24 -13.08
N SER A 774 -32.28 7.21 -13.99
CA SER A 774 -31.37 7.30 -15.13
C SER A 774 -30.03 7.90 -14.68
N ILE A 775 -28.99 7.07 -14.62
CA ILE A 775 -27.61 7.45 -14.21
C ILE A 775 -26.89 8.18 -15.36
N LEU A 776 -27.11 7.75 -16.60
CA LEU A 776 -26.54 8.32 -17.82
C LEU A 776 -27.57 8.19 -18.93
N GLY A 777 -27.74 9.20 -19.80
CA GLY A 777 -28.78 9.16 -20.84
C GLY A 777 -30.18 9.39 -20.26
N ASP A 778 -31.21 8.93 -20.97
CA ASP A 778 -32.61 9.10 -20.57
C ASP A 778 -33.39 7.82 -20.87
N ALA A 779 -34.14 7.34 -19.88
CA ALA A 779 -34.88 6.09 -19.97
C ALA A 779 -36.24 6.18 -19.26
N ASP A 780 -37.27 5.64 -19.90
CA ASP A 780 -38.66 5.64 -19.42
C ASP A 780 -39.10 4.26 -18.93
N LEU A 781 -40.05 4.26 -17.99
CA LEU A 781 -40.65 3.05 -17.41
C LEU A 781 -42.08 2.80 -17.90
N TYR A 782 -42.34 1.60 -18.45
CA TYR A 782 -43.64 1.12 -18.91
C TYR A 782 -44.05 -0.14 -18.18
N ILE A 783 -45.31 -0.22 -17.73
CA ILE A 783 -45.82 -1.33 -16.90
C ILE A 783 -47.15 -1.85 -17.47
N SER A 784 -47.28 -3.17 -17.57
CA SER A 784 -48.52 -3.83 -18.01
C SER A 784 -48.82 -5.08 -17.19
N GLU A 785 -50.10 -5.31 -16.95
CA GLU A 785 -50.62 -6.55 -16.34
C GLU A 785 -50.92 -7.61 -17.39
N THR A 786 -51.33 -7.20 -18.58
CA THR A 786 -51.86 -8.09 -19.63
C THR A 786 -50.84 -8.40 -20.72
N VAL A 787 -49.90 -7.49 -20.97
CA VAL A 787 -48.89 -7.60 -22.03
C VAL A 787 -47.52 -7.90 -21.44
N LYS A 788 -46.93 -9.01 -21.87
CA LYS A 788 -45.61 -9.49 -21.40
C LYS A 788 -44.45 -8.54 -21.70
N ALA A 789 -44.56 -7.79 -22.79
CA ALA A 789 -43.54 -6.85 -23.26
C ALA A 789 -44.17 -5.45 -23.44
N PRO A 790 -44.38 -4.67 -22.36
CA PRO A 790 -44.94 -3.34 -22.46
C PRO A 790 -43.99 -2.41 -23.23
N THR A 791 -44.52 -1.68 -24.22
CA THR A 791 -43.76 -0.75 -25.06
C THR A 791 -44.29 0.68 -24.92
N TYR A 792 -43.82 1.64 -25.71
CA TYR A 792 -44.31 3.03 -25.65
C TYR A 792 -45.71 3.22 -26.26
N ASP A 793 -46.32 2.16 -26.83
CA ASP A 793 -47.65 2.22 -27.43
C ASP A 793 -48.76 2.23 -26.36
N PRO A 794 -49.54 3.33 -26.21
CA PRO A 794 -50.56 3.49 -25.16
C PRO A 794 -51.66 2.42 -25.16
N GLU A 795 -51.84 1.68 -26.25
CA GLU A 795 -52.80 0.57 -26.31
C GLU A 795 -52.28 -0.72 -25.63
N THR A 796 -50.96 -0.81 -25.37
CA THR A 796 -50.29 -2.05 -24.93
C THR A 796 -49.87 -2.05 -23.45
N TYR A 797 -49.80 -0.89 -22.80
CA TYR A 797 -49.42 -0.77 -21.38
C TYR A 797 -50.49 -0.08 -20.55
N SER A 798 -50.49 -0.35 -19.25
CA SER A 798 -51.51 0.16 -18.33
C SER A 798 -51.04 1.35 -17.50
N LEU A 799 -49.74 1.42 -17.19
CA LEU A 799 -49.11 2.51 -16.43
C LEU A 799 -47.76 2.89 -17.08
N HIS A 800 -47.40 4.17 -17.03
CA HIS A 800 -46.10 4.66 -17.49
C HIS A 800 -45.61 5.84 -16.64
N SER A 801 -44.29 6.03 -16.64
CA SER A 801 -43.63 7.27 -16.23
C SER A 801 -42.72 7.72 -17.38
N ALA A 802 -42.69 9.03 -17.62
CA ALA A 802 -42.01 9.65 -18.76
C ALA A 802 -41.24 10.91 -18.34
N THR A 803 -40.73 10.92 -17.11
CA THR A 803 -40.00 12.03 -16.53
C THR A 803 -38.50 11.85 -16.72
N CYS A 804 -37.84 12.87 -17.25
CA CYS A 804 -36.40 12.84 -17.44
C CYS A 804 -35.68 12.77 -16.08
N GLY A 805 -34.98 11.68 -15.82
CA GLY A 805 -34.10 11.53 -14.65
C GLY A 805 -34.56 10.47 -13.65
N ASP A 806 -35.67 10.72 -12.94
CA ASP A 806 -36.19 9.82 -11.90
C ASP A 806 -37.69 9.56 -12.11
N ASP A 807 -38.01 8.34 -12.52
CA ASP A 807 -39.35 7.88 -12.87
C ASP A 807 -39.93 7.03 -11.75
N VAL A 808 -41.06 7.45 -11.16
CA VAL A 808 -41.69 6.74 -10.04
C VAL A 808 -43.11 6.31 -10.43
N VAL A 809 -43.37 5.00 -10.41
CA VAL A 809 -44.70 4.43 -10.65
C VAL A 809 -45.17 3.64 -9.42
N GLU A 810 -46.28 4.08 -8.84
CA GLU A 810 -46.98 3.32 -7.81
C GLU A 810 -47.88 2.26 -8.46
N VAL A 811 -47.73 0.99 -8.05
CA VAL A 811 -48.54 -0.12 -8.58
C VAL A 811 -49.78 -0.31 -7.69
N PRO A 812 -51.01 -0.14 -8.21
CA PRO A 812 -52.23 -0.33 -7.44
C PRO A 812 -52.43 -1.77 -6.96
N GLU A 813 -53.18 -1.95 -5.86
CA GLU A 813 -53.55 -3.28 -5.31
C GLU A 813 -54.32 -4.18 -6.28
N SER A 814 -54.95 -3.59 -7.30
CA SER A 814 -55.74 -4.33 -8.29
C SER A 814 -54.91 -5.07 -9.34
N PHE A 815 -53.60 -4.82 -9.44
CA PHE A 815 -52.73 -5.47 -10.41
C PHE A 815 -52.32 -6.87 -9.93
N GLU A 816 -52.51 -7.88 -10.77
CA GLU A 816 -52.01 -9.23 -10.54
C GLU A 816 -50.50 -9.34 -10.85
N PHE A 817 -49.79 -10.17 -10.07
CA PHE A 817 -48.38 -10.49 -10.29
C PHE A 817 -48.26 -11.86 -10.98
N PRO A 818 -47.29 -12.09 -11.89
CA PRO A 818 -46.11 -11.25 -12.17
C PRO A 818 -46.41 -10.01 -12.99
N LEU A 819 -45.86 -8.88 -12.54
CA LEU A 819 -45.98 -7.60 -13.21
C LEU A 819 -44.93 -7.50 -14.32
N ALA A 820 -45.34 -7.21 -15.56
CA ALA A 820 -44.43 -6.98 -16.67
C ALA A 820 -43.97 -5.53 -16.70
N VAL A 821 -42.66 -5.32 -16.79
CA VAL A 821 -42.00 -4.01 -16.75
C VAL A 821 -41.07 -3.88 -17.95
N GLY A 822 -41.20 -2.81 -18.72
CA GLY A 822 -40.36 -2.46 -19.85
C GLY A 822 -39.66 -1.14 -19.59
N VAL A 823 -38.34 -1.12 -19.72
CA VAL A 823 -37.53 0.10 -19.65
C VAL A 823 -37.07 0.44 -21.06
N TYR A 824 -37.32 1.66 -21.53
CA TYR A 824 -36.95 2.12 -22.87
C TYR A 824 -35.81 3.14 -22.82
N GLY A 825 -34.84 3.05 -23.73
CA GLY A 825 -33.73 4.01 -23.82
C GLY A 825 -33.87 5.02 -24.96
N TYR A 826 -33.78 6.32 -24.68
CA TYR A 826 -33.83 7.39 -25.68
C TYR A 826 -32.46 7.85 -26.20
N ALA A 827 -31.43 7.79 -25.36
CA ALA A 827 -30.07 8.23 -25.72
C ALA A 827 -29.26 7.11 -26.38
N GLU A 828 -28.16 7.45 -27.08
CA GLU A 828 -27.26 6.47 -27.73
C GLU A 828 -26.86 5.34 -26.78
N THR A 829 -26.60 5.68 -25.53
CA THR A 829 -26.46 4.76 -24.40
C THR A 829 -27.12 5.38 -23.18
N SER A 830 -28.10 4.68 -22.61
CA SER A 830 -28.71 5.04 -21.33
C SER A 830 -28.37 3.98 -20.28
N VAL A 831 -28.01 4.41 -19.08
CA VAL A 831 -27.68 3.55 -17.92
C VAL A 831 -28.70 3.88 -16.85
N PHE A 832 -29.42 2.86 -16.36
CA PHE A 832 -30.49 3.06 -15.39
C PHE A 832 -30.34 2.14 -14.19
N LEU A 833 -30.95 2.55 -13.07
CA LEU A 833 -31.15 1.77 -11.85
C LEU A 833 -32.66 1.66 -11.60
N LEU A 834 -33.19 0.45 -11.67
CA LEU A 834 -34.58 0.15 -11.31
C LEU A 834 -34.64 -0.40 -9.89
N GLN A 835 -35.38 0.25 -9.01
CA GLN A 835 -35.62 -0.12 -7.62
C GLN A 835 -37.09 -0.45 -7.38
N VAL A 836 -37.34 -1.52 -6.63
CA VAL A 836 -38.65 -1.90 -6.12
C VAL A 836 -38.69 -1.54 -4.64
N GLN A 837 -39.63 -0.69 -4.24
CA GLN A 837 -39.80 -0.22 -2.88
C GLN A 837 -41.15 -0.66 -2.30
N GLU A 838 -41.22 -0.81 -0.98
CA GLU A 838 -42.48 -1.09 -0.30
C GLU A 838 -43.37 0.15 -0.32
N ASN A 839 -44.66 -0.01 -0.66
CA ASN A 839 -45.58 1.12 -0.62
C ASN A 839 -45.77 1.57 0.86
N PRO A 840 -45.38 2.79 1.24
CA PRO A 840 -45.42 3.26 2.62
C PRO A 840 -46.85 3.38 3.18
N SER A 841 -47.88 3.32 2.33
CA SER A 841 -49.28 3.38 2.74
C SER A 841 -49.78 2.09 3.41
N PHE A 842 -49.06 0.96 3.32
CA PHE A 842 -49.51 -0.34 3.84
C PHE A 842 -48.40 -1.13 4.57
N PRO A 843 -48.03 -0.76 5.81
CA PRO A 843 -46.84 -1.29 6.50
C PRO A 843 -46.97 -2.66 7.20
N TYR A 844 -48.09 -3.39 7.08
CA TYR A 844 -48.31 -4.64 7.82
C TYR A 844 -48.92 -5.77 6.99
N ALA A 845 -48.07 -6.62 6.40
CA ALA A 845 -48.43 -7.99 6.03
C ALA A 845 -47.21 -8.92 6.25
N HIS A 846 -47.42 -10.23 6.37
CA HIS A 846 -46.38 -11.21 6.75
C HIS A 846 -45.31 -11.45 5.67
N LYS A 847 -44.06 -11.73 6.09
CA LYS A 847 -42.86 -11.92 5.23
C LYS A 847 -43.14 -12.82 4.01
N ARG A 848 -43.10 -12.23 2.80
CA ARG A 848 -42.94 -12.92 1.52
C ARG A 848 -41.91 -12.16 0.69
N TRP A 849 -41.20 -12.89 -0.15
CA TRP A 849 -40.02 -12.48 -0.91
C TRP A 849 -40.42 -11.66 -2.15
N VAL A 850 -39.62 -10.65 -2.53
CA VAL A 850 -39.73 -9.93 -3.82
C VAL A 850 -38.62 -10.43 -4.74
N VAL A 851 -38.95 -10.70 -6.01
CA VAL A 851 -37.97 -11.15 -7.01
C VAL A 851 -38.15 -10.36 -8.29
N ILE A 852 -37.06 -9.78 -8.80
CA ILE A 852 -36.98 -9.21 -10.15
C ILE A 852 -36.30 -10.25 -11.05
N LYS A 853 -36.97 -10.67 -12.13
CA LYS A 853 -36.37 -11.54 -13.15
C LYS A 853 -36.31 -10.82 -14.48
N LYS A 854 -35.14 -10.79 -15.11
CA LYS A 854 -35.00 -10.33 -16.49
C LYS A 854 -35.57 -11.37 -17.45
N GLU A 855 -36.39 -10.94 -18.41
CA GLU A 855 -36.77 -11.77 -19.54
C GLU A 855 -35.77 -11.57 -20.68
N LEU A 856 -35.08 -12.65 -21.07
CA LEU A 856 -34.32 -12.70 -22.31
C LEU A 856 -35.32 -13.08 -23.41
N LEU A 857 -35.88 -12.09 -24.10
CA LEU A 857 -36.66 -12.36 -25.31
C LEU A 857 -35.70 -12.92 -26.37
N ASP A 858 -35.83 -14.22 -26.66
CA ASP A 858 -35.26 -14.79 -27.88
C ASP A 858 -35.88 -14.04 -29.05
N VAL A 859 -35.07 -13.25 -29.74
CA VAL A 859 -35.44 -12.66 -31.03
C VAL A 859 -35.62 -13.83 -32.00
N LYS A 860 -36.83 -14.38 -32.07
CA LYS A 860 -37.26 -15.13 -33.23
C LYS A 860 -37.25 -14.13 -34.38
N GLU A 861 -36.36 -14.38 -35.35
CA GLU A 861 -36.45 -13.76 -36.66
C GLU A 861 -37.91 -13.87 -37.14
N PRO A 862 -38.56 -12.77 -37.55
CA PRO A 862 -39.85 -12.88 -38.20
C PRO A 862 -39.65 -13.71 -39.47
N ALA A 863 -40.55 -14.68 -39.63
CA ALA A 863 -40.57 -15.59 -40.76
C ALA A 863 -40.51 -14.80 -42.08
N SER A 864 -39.63 -15.27 -42.96
CA SER A 864 -39.57 -14.90 -44.36
C SER A 864 -40.91 -15.16 -45.04
N GLU A 865 -41.56 -14.10 -45.50
CA GLU A 865 -42.38 -14.15 -46.71
C GLU A 865 -41.72 -13.27 -47.77
N GLU A 866 -41.66 -13.85 -48.97
CA GLU A 866 -40.97 -13.41 -50.18
C GLU A 866 -41.28 -11.95 -50.54
N VAL A 867 -40.36 -11.15 -51.10
CA VAL A 867 -40.07 -11.10 -52.55
C VAL A 867 -38.83 -10.21 -52.80
N GLY A 868 -37.90 -10.69 -53.64
CA GLY A 868 -37.21 -9.85 -54.63
C GLY A 868 -35.81 -9.29 -54.34
N ASN A 869 -34.79 -10.02 -54.82
CA ASN A 869 -33.45 -9.58 -55.26
C ASN A 869 -33.05 -8.09 -55.13
N SER A 870 -31.96 -7.81 -54.42
CA SER A 870 -30.73 -7.26 -55.03
C SER A 870 -29.55 -7.24 -54.04
N ASP A 871 -28.46 -7.88 -54.46
CA ASP A 871 -27.19 -8.02 -53.77
C ASP A 871 -26.38 -6.71 -53.69
N SER A 872 -25.68 -6.52 -52.56
CA SER A 872 -24.27 -6.03 -52.43
C SER A 872 -23.98 -5.18 -51.17
N ALA A 873 -24.98 -4.80 -50.37
CA ALA A 873 -24.77 -4.02 -49.14
C ALA A 873 -24.80 -4.83 -47.83
N GLU A 874 -25.39 -6.04 -47.84
CA GLU A 874 -25.72 -6.77 -46.61
C GLU A 874 -24.56 -7.63 -46.06
N ALA A 875 -23.65 -8.08 -46.92
CA ALA A 875 -22.45 -8.81 -46.51
C ALA A 875 -21.44 -7.91 -45.76
N ALA A 876 -21.35 -6.63 -46.13
CA ALA A 876 -20.49 -5.65 -45.47
C ALA A 876 -21.00 -5.24 -44.07
N PHE A 877 -22.32 -5.31 -43.84
CA PHE A 877 -22.93 -4.97 -42.55
C PHE A 877 -22.82 -6.13 -41.54
N LYS A 878 -23.05 -7.38 -41.96
CA LYS A 878 -22.94 -8.58 -41.10
C LYS A 878 -21.50 -8.82 -40.59
N HIS A 879 -20.48 -8.47 -41.37
CA HIS A 879 -19.07 -8.59 -40.93
C HIS A 879 -18.64 -7.49 -39.94
N ARG A 880 -19.24 -6.29 -40.02
CA ARG A 880 -18.97 -5.15 -39.12
C ARG A 880 -19.62 -5.32 -37.73
N VAL A 881 -20.73 -6.06 -37.65
CA VAL A 881 -21.44 -6.38 -36.40
C VAL A 881 -20.75 -7.50 -35.60
N LYS A 882 -20.15 -8.51 -36.26
CA LYS A 882 -19.35 -9.55 -35.58
C LYS A 882 -18.05 -8.99 -34.96
N LYS A 883 -17.36 -8.04 -35.62
CA LYS A 883 -16.15 -7.38 -35.07
C LYS A 883 -16.45 -6.43 -33.90
N LYS A 884 -17.65 -5.81 -33.86
CA LYS A 884 -18.09 -4.98 -32.71
C LYS A 884 -18.49 -5.81 -31.48
N ARG A 885 -19.05 -7.01 -31.65
CA ARG A 885 -19.40 -7.90 -30.52
C ARG A 885 -18.17 -8.50 -29.82
N SER A 886 -17.09 -8.81 -30.55
CA SER A 886 -15.83 -9.31 -29.95
C SER A 886 -15.04 -8.22 -29.19
N LYS A 887 -15.15 -6.94 -29.57
CA LYS A 887 -14.58 -5.81 -28.80
C LYS A 887 -15.43 -5.37 -27.60
N ARG A 888 -16.71 -5.76 -27.51
CA ARG A 888 -17.63 -5.40 -26.42
C ARG A 888 -17.56 -6.36 -25.22
N SER A 889 -17.14 -7.61 -25.41
CA SER A 889 -16.91 -8.52 -24.27
C SER A 889 -15.66 -8.14 -23.46
N SER A 890 -14.64 -7.55 -24.09
CA SER A 890 -13.45 -7.07 -23.38
C SER A 890 -13.67 -5.75 -22.63
N SER A 891 -14.55 -4.86 -23.12
CA SER A 891 -14.87 -3.61 -22.40
C SER A 891 -15.79 -3.84 -21.20
N MET A 892 -16.76 -4.76 -21.30
CA MET A 892 -17.59 -5.19 -20.17
C MET A 892 -16.75 -5.84 -19.05
N SER A 893 -15.79 -6.70 -19.41
CA SER A 893 -14.82 -7.28 -18.46
C SER A 893 -14.01 -6.22 -17.72
N SER A 894 -13.71 -5.08 -18.35
CA SER A 894 -12.93 -3.98 -17.78
C SER A 894 -13.75 -3.08 -16.83
N ILE A 895 -15.07 -2.98 -17.04
CA ILE A 895 -15.97 -2.20 -16.17
C ILE A 895 -16.36 -3.01 -14.93
N TYR A 896 -16.59 -4.31 -15.07
CA TYR A 896 -16.80 -5.21 -13.92
C TYR A 896 -15.57 -5.30 -13.02
N SER A 897 -14.36 -5.26 -13.59
CA SER A 897 -13.12 -5.23 -12.79
C SER A 897 -12.87 -3.86 -12.12
N VAL A 898 -13.30 -2.75 -12.71
CA VAL A 898 -13.28 -1.43 -12.03
C VAL A 898 -14.31 -1.37 -10.91
N LEU A 899 -15.50 -1.96 -11.08
CA LEU A 899 -16.51 -2.06 -10.02
C LEU A 899 -16.09 -3.03 -8.91
N GLU A 900 -15.49 -4.18 -9.21
CA GLU A 900 -14.89 -5.07 -8.20
C GLU A 900 -13.72 -4.40 -7.47
N VAL A 901 -12.88 -3.63 -8.16
CA VAL A 901 -11.80 -2.86 -7.54
C VAL A 901 -12.35 -1.71 -6.68
N LEU A 902 -13.43 -1.04 -7.10
CA LEU A 902 -14.12 -0.07 -6.24
C LEU A 902 -14.76 -0.77 -5.03
N GLN A 903 -15.34 -1.95 -5.21
CA GLN A 903 -15.94 -2.74 -4.13
C GLN A 903 -14.88 -3.29 -3.16
N LEU A 904 -13.65 -3.55 -3.64
CA LEU A 904 -12.45 -3.89 -2.85
C LEU A 904 -11.73 -2.68 -2.24
N ILE A 905 -12.01 -1.46 -2.71
CA ILE A 905 -11.53 -0.20 -2.12
C ILE A 905 -12.52 0.33 -1.06
N PHE A 906 -13.80 -0.07 -1.15
CA PHE A 906 -14.86 0.29 -0.19
C PHE A 906 -15.06 -0.76 0.94
N LEU A 907 -14.48 -1.96 0.81
CA LEU A 907 -14.24 -2.94 1.89
C LEU A 907 -12.83 -2.73 2.47
#